data_AF-A0A1Z8S4B6-F1
#
_entry.id   AF-A0A1Z8S4B6-F1
#
_cell.length_a   1.000
_cell.length_b   1.000
_cell.length_c   1.000
_cell.angle_alpha   90.00
_cell.angle_beta   90.00
_cell.angle_gamma   90.00
#
_symmetry.space_group_name_H-M   'P 1'
#
loop_
_entity.id
_entity.type
_entity.pdbx_description
1 polymer ?
#
loop_
_entity_poly.entity_id
_entity_poly.type
_entity_poly.pdbx_seq_one_letter_code
_entity_poly.pdbx_strand_id
1 'polypeptide(L)'
;MLSLRAFWAWAFLGSASAFAQGLPAGEACGCPTVSSRDTVFVSDNNGAGVGTQHWTCDRLYVLTEQVFVNPGDTLTIDPGTVVLGAAGEGRSEVEVAVNFGVGSVRDVSYDSYPGALVVARAAFLDAQGNADCPIQFSFLGDPMDGSVGVDVTGQWGGLALCGAAQTNTLHLDLSFFGAPFFTTGVGTGEDRIEGIVDLTGQDREVYGSNADSTGSSGILRYLSIRHGSTNLGWTQFGNGNETDLLQLGACGAGTVVEHIELVSSADDGLHILGGMVEVRHIVSAFHAEDAFESDQGWQGSAQYLLGIQDTLLAQATNPPGPSFVYDAEGDDVQDNNMDPSSEPFCLPAMANLTLITNGADQAASYHSLPGGDWLNSVVHGVSDAGIEIQHYLTCDGFNAMLPNQYGFLTLRNWRVWGDESQGGDILRGRYMGNYGAQSALEGWLTDSTNVIESVLVDGAFALENGMIVDGLDPRAQSGGTVNDYYLPSDGRLEPATFHGALEPGATPWFASWSYLAQQGLIETENADEGEGCTYASACNYDAAATADDGSCEFTSCAGCIYNWACNYDASAVLDDGTCERETCGGCTFVLACNYDPTATQDDGSCTYEECQGCTFPGSTNYNPSALIDDGSCEIEVAETCYGDLNGDGVVSTLDLLDFLSVYGSACED
;
A
#
# COMPACT_ATOMS: atom_id res chain seq x y z
N MET A 1 -8.67 3.12 -25.94
CA MET A 1 -10.01 3.71 -25.72
C MET A 1 -9.80 4.77 -24.65
N LEU A 2 -9.99 6.05 -24.97
CA LEU A 2 -9.76 7.13 -24.01
C LEU A 2 -10.80 7.02 -22.87
N SER A 3 -10.34 6.72 -21.65
CA SER A 3 -11.11 6.94 -20.44
C SER A 3 -11.09 8.44 -20.15
N LEU A 4 -12.27 9.08 -20.18
CA LEU A 4 -12.42 10.42 -19.61
C LEU A 4 -12.37 10.29 -18.08
N ARG A 5 -11.20 10.50 -17.45
CA ARG A 5 -11.14 10.82 -16.02
C ARG A 5 -11.53 12.31 -15.87
N ALA A 6 -12.64 12.55 -15.18
CA ALA A 6 -13.17 13.89 -14.95
C ALA A 6 -12.33 14.61 -13.88
N PHE A 7 -11.67 15.70 -14.28
CA PHE A 7 -11.02 16.64 -13.35
C PHE A 7 -12.06 17.22 -12.40
N TRP A 8 -12.03 16.80 -11.13
CA TRP A 8 -12.67 17.53 -10.03
C TRP A 8 -11.58 18.23 -9.23
N ALA A 9 -11.40 19.53 -9.49
CA ALA A 9 -10.60 20.38 -8.63
C ALA A 9 -11.30 20.52 -7.27
N TRP A 10 -10.81 19.83 -6.25
CA TRP A 10 -11.29 20.01 -4.88
C TRP A 10 -10.50 21.13 -4.20
N ALA A 11 -11.20 22.23 -3.93
CA ALA A 11 -10.76 23.23 -2.98
C ALA A 11 -10.94 22.67 -1.56
N PHE A 12 -9.88 22.14 -0.96
CA PHE A 12 -9.88 21.78 0.46
C PHE A 12 -9.78 23.03 1.33
N LEU A 13 -10.94 23.48 1.84
CA LEU A 13 -11.05 24.33 3.02
C LEU A 13 -11.71 23.52 4.13
N GLY A 14 -10.91 23.04 5.08
CA GLY A 14 -11.37 22.79 6.44
C GLY A 14 -11.53 21.33 6.88
N SER A 15 -10.41 20.69 7.22
CA SER A 15 -10.32 19.78 8.37
C SER A 15 -8.85 19.69 8.81
N ALA A 16 -8.47 20.56 9.73
CA ALA A 16 -7.17 20.51 10.39
C ALA A 16 -7.23 19.52 11.56
N SER A 17 -6.52 18.40 11.47
CA SER A 17 -6.10 17.50 12.58
C SER A 17 -5.59 16.18 11.98
N ALA A 18 -4.39 15.65 12.22
CA ALA A 18 -3.30 16.00 13.10
C ALA A 18 -2.04 15.34 12.55
N PHE A 19 -1.30 16.08 11.74
CA PHE A 19 0.01 15.68 11.29
C PHE A 19 0.99 15.81 12.48
N ALA A 20 1.90 14.85 12.61
CA ALA A 20 2.84 14.65 13.74
C ALA A 20 2.33 13.91 14.99
N GLN A 21 1.13 13.31 14.97
CA GLN A 21 0.54 12.66 16.13
C GLN A 21 0.59 11.12 16.13
N GLY A 22 1.21 10.50 15.12
CA GLY A 22 0.71 9.20 14.67
C GLY A 22 -0.64 9.42 13.99
N LEU A 23 -1.22 8.38 13.42
CA LEU A 23 -2.55 8.41 12.79
C LEU A 23 -3.65 9.11 13.65
N PRO A 24 -4.78 9.53 13.05
CA PRO A 24 -5.65 10.60 13.54
C PRO A 24 -5.98 10.48 15.03
N ALA A 25 -5.43 11.42 15.81
CA ALA A 25 -5.82 11.88 17.15
C ALA A 25 -4.74 11.91 18.24
N GLY A 26 -3.48 11.47 18.04
CA GLY A 26 -2.40 11.73 19.01
C GLY A 26 -2.56 11.14 20.42
N GLU A 27 -3.69 10.49 20.69
CA GLU A 27 -3.97 9.77 21.91
C GLU A 27 -3.27 8.41 21.93
N ALA A 28 -2.97 7.84 20.75
CA ALA A 28 -2.40 6.50 20.61
C ALA A 28 -0.96 6.38 21.19
N CYS A 29 -0.14 7.42 21.02
CA CYS A 29 1.28 7.40 21.44
C CYS A 29 1.53 7.99 22.83
N GLY A 30 0.59 8.73 23.40
CA GLY A 30 0.80 9.45 24.66
C GLY A 30 1.86 10.56 24.59
N CYS A 31 2.30 10.96 23.40
CA CYS A 31 3.31 11.98 23.18
C CYS A 31 2.67 13.38 23.10
N PRO A 32 3.32 14.46 23.60
CA PRO A 32 2.88 15.82 23.35
C PRO A 32 2.84 16.15 21.87
N THR A 33 2.01 17.11 21.47
CA THR A 33 2.01 17.63 20.10
C THR A 33 3.38 18.19 19.73
N VAL A 34 3.87 18.00 18.50
CA VAL A 34 5.21 18.42 18.08
C VAL A 34 5.46 19.90 18.37
N SER A 35 4.49 20.77 18.10
CA SER A 35 4.57 22.21 18.38
C SER A 35 4.66 22.58 19.87
N SER A 36 4.42 21.63 20.78
CA SER A 36 4.49 21.82 22.24
C SER A 36 5.70 21.17 22.91
N ARG A 37 6.51 20.41 22.16
CA ARG A 37 7.68 19.71 22.69
C ARG A 37 8.86 20.67 22.87
N ASP A 38 9.61 20.50 23.96
CA ASP A 38 10.86 21.25 24.16
C ASP A 38 11.96 20.74 23.22
N THR A 39 12.74 21.66 22.64
CA THR A 39 13.87 21.33 21.77
C THR A 39 15.14 21.02 22.56
N VAL A 40 15.81 19.93 22.18
CA VAL A 40 17.14 19.52 22.65
C VAL A 40 18.10 19.59 21.47
N PHE A 41 19.06 20.52 21.52
CA PHE A 41 20.12 20.61 20.53
C PHE A 41 21.23 19.60 20.88
N VAL A 42 21.55 18.73 19.93
CA VAL A 42 22.50 17.63 20.02
C VAL A 42 23.71 17.98 19.15
N SER A 43 24.89 17.96 19.73
CA SER A 43 26.17 18.18 19.06
C SER A 43 27.10 16.97 19.25
N ASP A 44 28.15 16.87 18.44
CA ASP A 44 29.18 15.83 18.58
C ASP A 44 30.10 16.07 19.79
N ASN A 45 29.99 17.25 20.40
CA ASN A 45 30.73 17.64 21.60
C ASN A 45 32.26 17.43 21.42
N ASN A 46 32.78 17.86 20.26
CA ASN A 46 34.18 17.74 19.88
C ASN A 46 34.70 16.30 20.05
N GLY A 47 33.97 15.32 19.52
CA GLY A 47 34.36 13.93 19.51
C GLY A 47 33.91 13.09 20.68
N ALA A 48 33.31 13.69 21.71
CA ALA A 48 32.75 12.94 22.82
C ALA A 48 31.47 12.18 22.44
N GLY A 49 30.87 12.52 21.30
CA GLY A 49 29.63 11.92 20.79
C GLY A 49 28.44 12.22 21.68
N VAL A 50 27.33 11.54 21.41
CA VAL A 50 26.09 11.66 22.21
C VAL A 50 26.19 10.91 23.54
N GLY A 51 27.08 9.92 23.62
CA GLY A 51 27.18 8.99 24.75
C GLY A 51 26.03 7.98 24.78
N THR A 52 26.02 7.09 25.77
CA THR A 52 24.85 6.23 26.02
C THR A 52 23.65 7.08 26.48
N GLN A 53 22.61 7.14 25.64
CA GLN A 53 21.47 8.06 25.81
C GLN A 53 20.14 7.36 25.52
N HIS A 54 19.07 7.96 26.03
CA HIS A 54 17.69 7.56 25.76
C HIS A 54 16.88 8.79 25.34
N TRP A 55 16.39 8.78 24.11
CA TRP A 55 15.57 9.83 23.51
C TRP A 55 14.09 9.45 23.53
N THR A 56 13.26 10.40 23.96
CA THR A 56 11.85 10.19 24.27
C THR A 56 10.96 11.17 23.51
N CYS A 57 9.71 10.79 23.25
CA CYS A 57 8.82 11.58 22.40
C CYS A 57 8.24 12.86 23.03
N ASP A 58 8.62 13.21 24.26
CA ASP A 58 8.28 14.49 24.90
C ASP A 58 9.16 15.66 24.42
N ARG A 59 10.22 15.36 23.66
CA ARG A 59 11.19 16.33 23.12
C ARG A 59 11.29 16.28 21.60
N LEU A 60 11.84 17.35 21.04
CA LEU A 60 12.40 17.38 19.70
C LEU A 60 13.92 17.35 19.81
N TYR A 61 14.58 16.41 19.14
CA TYR A 61 16.04 16.33 19.11
C TYR A 61 16.53 16.96 17.82
N VAL A 62 17.44 17.94 17.91
CA VAL A 62 17.97 18.66 16.75
C VAL A 62 19.46 18.41 16.63
N LEU A 63 19.89 17.71 15.59
CA LEU A 63 21.28 17.46 15.27
C LEU A 63 21.87 18.73 14.66
N THR A 64 22.78 19.40 15.36
CA THR A 64 23.34 20.69 14.92
C THR A 64 24.50 20.55 13.93
N GLU A 65 25.06 19.36 13.85
CA GLU A 65 26.20 18.95 13.02
C GLU A 65 26.12 17.43 12.82
N GLN A 66 27.09 16.83 12.13
CA GLN A 66 27.22 15.37 12.10
C GLN A 66 27.54 14.87 13.52
N VAL A 67 26.61 14.16 14.15
CA VAL A 67 26.73 13.65 15.52
C VAL A 67 26.96 12.15 15.55
N PHE A 68 27.80 11.70 16.48
CA PHE A 68 28.20 10.30 16.54
C PHE A 68 27.69 9.60 17.80
N VAL A 69 27.18 8.39 17.63
CA VAL A 69 27.12 7.38 18.70
C VAL A 69 28.45 6.66 18.69
N ASN A 70 29.24 6.84 19.75
CA ASN A 70 30.62 6.37 19.79
C ASN A 70 30.72 4.85 20.08
N PRO A 71 31.85 4.21 19.73
CA PRO A 71 32.05 2.79 20.01
C PRO A 71 31.81 2.44 21.49
N GLY A 72 30.96 1.45 21.74
CA GLY A 72 30.56 1.00 23.08
C GLY A 72 29.38 1.75 23.69
N ASP A 73 28.87 2.81 23.05
CA ASP A 73 27.65 3.49 23.47
C ASP A 73 26.40 2.90 22.82
N THR A 74 25.26 3.12 23.49
CA THR A 74 23.93 2.79 22.96
C THR A 74 23.05 4.02 22.93
N LEU A 75 22.45 4.32 21.79
CA LEU A 75 21.39 5.30 21.67
C LEU A 75 20.04 4.58 21.54
N THR A 76 19.16 4.76 22.53
CA THR A 76 17.77 4.27 22.46
C THR A 76 16.84 5.40 22.06
N ILE A 77 15.92 5.16 21.12
CA ILE A 77 14.92 6.11 20.64
C ILE A 77 13.53 5.50 20.77
N ASP A 78 12.67 6.11 21.59
CA ASP A 78 11.31 5.63 21.82
C ASP A 78 10.36 5.91 20.64
N PRO A 79 9.28 5.12 20.47
CA PRO A 79 8.21 5.39 19.51
C PRO A 79 7.70 6.84 19.55
N GLY A 80 7.37 7.40 18.39
CA GLY A 80 6.84 8.77 18.24
C GLY A 80 7.87 9.89 18.46
N THR A 81 9.13 9.56 18.73
CA THR A 81 10.23 10.54 18.83
C THR A 81 10.49 11.18 17.48
N VAL A 82 10.78 12.49 17.50
CA VAL A 82 11.12 13.28 16.31
C VAL A 82 12.56 13.76 16.44
N VAL A 83 13.36 13.45 15.43
CA VAL A 83 14.76 13.86 15.29
C VAL A 83 14.90 14.70 14.03
N LEU A 84 15.49 15.88 14.15
CA LEU A 84 15.60 16.87 13.08
C LEU A 84 17.07 17.20 12.81
N GLY A 85 17.50 17.21 11.56
CA GLY A 85 18.82 17.71 11.17
C GLY A 85 18.82 19.21 10.88
N ALA A 86 19.80 19.95 11.38
CA ALA A 86 20.04 21.33 10.97
C ALA A 86 20.66 21.38 9.57
N ALA A 87 20.35 22.43 8.80
CA ALA A 87 21.08 22.71 7.57
C ALA A 87 22.52 23.13 7.90
N GLY A 88 23.45 22.80 7.00
CA GLY A 88 24.85 23.20 7.14
C GLY A 88 25.04 24.71 7.01
N GLU A 89 26.08 25.23 7.66
CA GLU A 89 26.45 26.65 7.63
C GLU A 89 27.79 26.86 6.91
N GLY A 90 27.98 28.05 6.34
CA GLY A 90 29.27 28.44 5.77
C GLY A 90 29.68 27.64 4.53
N ARG A 91 28.72 27.14 3.75
CA ARG A 91 28.98 26.40 2.50
C ARG A 91 29.99 27.16 1.63
N SER A 92 31.11 26.51 1.33
CA SER A 92 32.17 26.97 0.45
C SER A 92 32.42 25.90 -0.61
N GLU A 93 32.71 26.35 -1.83
CA GLU A 93 32.77 25.49 -3.00
C GLU A 93 34.00 25.84 -3.83
N VAL A 94 34.82 24.85 -4.10
CA VAL A 94 36.06 25.00 -4.86
C VAL A 94 36.03 24.05 -6.04
N GLU A 95 36.06 24.63 -7.24
CA GLU A 95 36.21 23.87 -8.47
C GLU A 95 37.70 23.85 -8.88
N VAL A 96 38.29 22.66 -8.92
CA VAL A 96 39.67 22.43 -9.34
C VAL A 96 39.68 21.80 -10.73
N ALA A 97 40.07 22.57 -11.74
CA ALA A 97 40.27 22.04 -13.09
C ALA A 97 41.45 21.04 -13.09
N VAL A 98 41.16 19.76 -13.34
CA VAL A 98 42.20 18.72 -13.47
C VAL A 98 42.59 18.57 -14.94
N ASN A 99 43.89 18.69 -15.23
CA ASN A 99 44.41 18.89 -16.59
C ASN A 99 44.55 17.59 -17.43
N PHE A 100 43.68 16.60 -17.19
CA PHE A 100 43.75 15.27 -17.79
C PHE A 100 42.64 14.95 -18.80
N GLY A 101 41.81 15.94 -19.17
CA GLY A 101 40.74 15.74 -20.17
C GLY A 101 39.49 15.04 -19.62
N VAL A 102 39.33 14.99 -18.29
CA VAL A 102 38.25 14.27 -17.57
C VAL A 102 37.45 15.22 -16.65
N GLY A 103 37.28 16.50 -17.03
CA GLY A 103 36.48 17.46 -16.25
C GLY A 103 37.21 18.17 -15.10
N SER A 104 36.44 18.79 -14.21
CA SER A 104 36.88 19.48 -12.98
C SER A 104 36.39 18.72 -11.74
N VAL A 105 37.21 18.72 -10.68
CA VAL A 105 36.82 18.24 -9.35
C VAL A 105 36.07 19.36 -8.65
N ARG A 106 34.99 19.05 -7.95
CA ARG A 106 34.32 20.00 -7.07
C ARG A 106 34.39 19.53 -5.63
N ASP A 107 34.89 20.39 -4.77
CA ASP A 107 34.95 20.14 -3.34
C ASP A 107 34.00 21.13 -2.65
N VAL A 108 33.03 20.61 -1.89
CA VAL A 108 32.09 21.41 -1.09
C VAL A 108 32.37 21.15 0.38
N SER A 109 32.63 22.23 1.11
CA SER A 109 32.89 22.22 2.53
C SER A 109 31.93 23.14 3.27
N TYR A 110 31.76 22.89 4.56
CA TYR A 110 30.92 23.69 5.43
C TYR A 110 31.74 24.14 6.64
N ASP A 111 31.44 25.33 7.17
CA ASP A 111 31.95 25.75 8.48
C ASP A 111 31.34 24.87 9.59
N SER A 112 30.07 24.48 9.41
CA SER A 112 29.36 23.47 10.20
C SER A 112 28.61 22.57 9.24
N TYR A 113 28.96 21.29 9.19
CA TYR A 113 28.30 20.33 8.31
C TYR A 113 26.82 20.16 8.67
N PRO A 114 25.95 19.85 7.70
CA PRO A 114 24.55 19.52 7.99
C PRO A 114 24.42 18.42 9.03
N GLY A 115 23.34 18.50 9.81
CA GLY A 115 23.04 17.54 10.86
C GLY A 115 22.87 16.13 10.29
N ALA A 116 23.60 15.16 10.83
CA ALA A 116 23.47 13.74 10.49
C ALA A 116 23.62 12.91 11.77
N LEU A 117 23.02 11.72 11.83
CA LEU A 117 23.24 10.77 12.93
C LEU A 117 24.10 9.61 12.42
N VAL A 118 25.28 9.44 13.02
CA VAL A 118 26.23 8.40 12.63
C VAL A 118 26.43 7.44 13.78
N VAL A 119 26.13 6.17 13.55
CA VAL A 119 26.36 5.09 14.51
C VAL A 119 27.71 4.46 14.18
N ALA A 120 28.74 4.80 14.95
CA ALA A 120 30.09 4.31 14.70
C ALA A 120 30.19 2.79 14.94
N ARG A 121 31.25 2.18 14.40
CA ARG A 121 31.50 0.75 14.60
C ARG A 121 31.52 0.38 16.09
N ALA A 122 30.88 -0.74 16.43
CA ALA A 122 30.70 -1.22 17.80
C ALA A 122 29.85 -0.30 18.72
N ALA A 123 29.19 0.72 18.18
CA ALA A 123 28.05 1.36 18.82
C ALA A 123 26.75 0.60 18.51
N PHE A 124 25.65 0.97 19.17
CA PHE A 124 24.35 0.35 18.95
C PHE A 124 23.23 1.39 18.90
N LEU A 125 22.38 1.32 17.87
CA LEU A 125 21.15 2.12 17.77
C LEU A 125 19.92 1.24 18.04
N ASP A 126 19.17 1.57 19.08
CA ASP A 126 17.91 0.91 19.44
C ASP A 126 16.73 1.85 19.12
N ALA A 127 16.27 1.85 17.87
CA ALA A 127 15.21 2.73 17.37
C ALA A 127 13.99 1.89 16.96
N GLN A 128 13.08 1.68 17.91
CA GLN A 128 11.94 0.77 17.72
C GLN A 128 10.61 1.51 17.84
N GLY A 129 10.16 2.11 16.75
CA GLY A 129 8.78 2.60 16.60
C GLY A 129 7.76 1.48 16.44
N ASN A 130 6.52 1.86 16.18
CA ASN A 130 5.44 0.96 15.76
C ASN A 130 4.49 1.68 14.78
N ALA A 131 3.54 0.96 14.19
CA ALA A 131 2.61 1.54 13.21
C ALA A 131 1.79 2.71 13.80
N ASP A 132 1.41 2.66 15.06
CA ASP A 132 0.68 3.77 15.69
C ASP A 132 1.60 4.97 15.95
N CYS A 133 2.89 4.72 16.17
CA CYS A 133 3.88 5.67 16.69
C CYS A 133 5.24 5.53 16.00
N PRO A 134 5.34 5.82 14.69
CA PRO A 134 6.61 5.74 13.98
C PRO A 134 7.60 6.77 14.53
N ILE A 135 8.89 6.42 14.52
CA ILE A 135 9.97 7.37 14.77
C ILE A 135 10.17 8.18 13.49
N GLN A 136 10.33 9.49 13.62
CA GLN A 136 10.40 10.39 12.48
C GLN A 136 11.72 11.14 12.45
N PHE A 137 12.40 11.07 11.31
CA PHE A 137 13.60 11.81 10.98
C PHE A 137 13.31 12.76 9.82
N SER A 138 13.64 14.04 9.98
CA SER A 138 13.49 15.07 8.95
C SER A 138 14.49 16.21 9.20
N PHE A 139 14.27 17.38 8.61
CA PHE A 139 15.08 18.57 8.81
C PHE A 139 14.41 19.57 9.77
N LEU A 140 15.20 20.47 10.37
CA LEU A 140 14.74 21.45 11.36
C LEU A 140 13.62 22.38 10.86
N GLY A 141 13.51 22.57 9.54
CA GLY A 141 12.48 23.39 8.92
C GLY A 141 11.16 22.66 8.66
N ASP A 142 11.09 21.34 8.83
CA ASP A 142 9.87 20.57 8.67
C ASP A 142 8.93 20.80 9.86
N PRO A 143 7.72 21.37 9.66
CA PRO A 143 6.71 21.49 10.71
C PRO A 143 6.18 20.13 11.20
N MET A 144 6.52 19.03 10.51
CA MET A 144 5.99 17.68 10.68
C MET A 144 4.48 17.62 10.42
N ASP A 145 3.95 18.64 9.74
CA ASP A 145 2.51 18.79 9.51
C ASP A 145 2.04 18.31 8.12
N GLY A 146 2.91 17.60 7.40
CA GLY A 146 2.66 17.11 6.05
C GLY A 146 2.57 18.18 4.97
N SER A 147 2.92 19.43 5.26
CA SER A 147 2.91 20.51 4.26
C SER A 147 4.16 20.57 3.37
N VAL A 148 5.20 19.78 3.67
CA VAL A 148 6.46 19.77 2.91
C VAL A 148 6.39 18.76 1.78
N GLY A 149 6.40 19.20 0.53
CA GLY A 149 6.31 18.31 -0.64
C GLY A 149 7.42 17.25 -0.72
N VAL A 150 7.18 16.23 -1.56
CA VAL A 150 8.15 15.17 -1.89
C VAL A 150 9.26 15.66 -2.84
N ASP A 151 9.18 16.89 -3.32
CA ASP A 151 10.20 17.56 -4.14
C ASP A 151 11.29 18.26 -3.31
N VAL A 152 11.14 18.31 -1.97
CA VAL A 152 12.11 18.94 -1.08
C VAL A 152 13.19 17.94 -0.68
N THR A 153 14.39 18.07 -1.23
CA THR A 153 15.50 17.16 -0.94
C THR A 153 16.67 17.92 -0.29
N GLY A 154 17.63 17.21 0.29
CA GLY A 154 18.94 17.80 0.58
C GLY A 154 19.02 18.67 1.84
N GLN A 155 18.06 18.55 2.77
CA GLN A 155 17.93 19.50 3.87
C GLN A 155 18.75 19.14 5.13
N TRP A 156 19.24 17.90 5.22
CA TRP A 156 20.08 17.39 6.31
C TRP A 156 20.83 16.12 5.88
N GLY A 157 21.85 15.67 6.63
CA GLY A 157 22.79 14.64 6.18
C GLY A 157 22.41 13.17 6.44
N GLY A 158 21.16 12.87 6.82
CA GLY A 158 20.68 11.48 6.93
C GLY A 158 21.18 10.67 8.14
N LEU A 159 21.00 9.35 8.03
CA LEU A 159 21.35 8.36 9.05
C LEU A 159 22.33 7.34 8.49
N ALA A 160 23.47 7.13 9.17
CA ALA A 160 24.47 6.15 8.78
C ALA A 160 24.78 5.16 9.91
N LEU A 161 24.86 3.87 9.58
CA LEU A 161 25.26 2.81 10.49
C LEU A 161 26.55 2.14 10.00
N CYS A 162 27.62 2.25 10.80
CA CYS A 162 28.90 1.60 10.55
C CYS A 162 28.98 0.27 11.31
N GLY A 163 29.06 -0.83 10.59
CA GLY A 163 29.31 -2.16 11.11
C GLY A 163 30.75 -2.65 10.86
N ALA A 164 31.01 -3.89 11.26
CA ALA A 164 32.33 -4.53 11.20
C ALA A 164 32.33 -5.80 10.31
N ALA A 165 31.26 -6.04 9.56
CA ALA A 165 31.11 -7.19 8.69
C ALA A 165 32.00 -7.07 7.44
N GLN A 166 31.85 -8.02 6.52
CA GLN A 166 32.73 -8.12 5.37
C GLN A 166 32.42 -7.08 4.29
N THR A 167 33.46 -6.53 3.67
CA THR A 167 33.40 -5.75 2.43
C THR A 167 34.44 -6.28 1.43
N ASN A 168 34.34 -5.88 0.17
CA ASN A 168 35.29 -6.24 -0.89
C ASN A 168 36.09 -5.05 -1.45
N THR A 169 36.15 -3.95 -0.69
CA THR A 169 36.81 -2.70 -1.10
C THR A 169 38.33 -2.88 -1.30
N LEU A 170 38.94 -2.14 -2.23
CA LEU A 170 40.33 -2.28 -2.72
C LEU A 170 41.32 -1.21 -2.20
N HIS A 171 42.55 -1.61 -1.82
CA HIS A 171 43.57 -0.73 -1.24
C HIS A 171 44.48 -0.24 -2.34
N LEU A 172 44.22 0.97 -2.79
CA LEU A 172 45.14 1.71 -3.63
C LEU A 172 45.91 2.70 -2.74
N ASP A 173 47.20 2.43 -2.51
CA ASP A 173 48.10 3.39 -1.87
C ASP A 173 48.30 4.61 -2.79
N LEU A 174 47.37 5.56 -2.68
CA LEU A 174 47.40 6.84 -3.37
C LEU A 174 48.06 7.95 -2.54
N SER A 175 48.86 7.59 -1.53
CA SER A 175 49.64 8.56 -0.72
C SER A 175 50.54 9.48 -1.56
N PHE A 176 50.82 9.09 -2.81
CA PHE A 176 51.53 9.90 -3.81
C PHE A 176 50.75 11.14 -4.29
N PHE A 177 49.41 11.16 -4.18
CA PHE A 177 48.55 12.27 -4.62
C PHE A 177 48.15 13.22 -3.48
N GLY A 178 48.47 12.91 -2.22
CA GLY A 178 48.10 13.76 -1.08
C GLY A 178 46.59 13.92 -0.86
N ALA A 179 45.78 13.00 -1.42
CA ALA A 179 44.33 12.99 -1.28
C ALA A 179 43.93 12.03 -0.13
N PRO A 180 43.28 12.53 0.94
CA PRO A 180 42.80 11.70 2.05
C PRO A 180 41.45 10.99 1.77
N PHE A 181 40.96 11.05 0.53
CA PHE A 181 39.57 10.70 0.15
C PHE A 181 39.41 9.43 -0.69
N PHE A 182 40.48 8.67 -0.92
CA PHE A 182 40.36 7.42 -1.67
C PHE A 182 40.27 6.23 -0.73
N THR A 183 39.34 5.33 -1.04
CA THR A 183 39.15 4.05 -0.37
C THR A 183 40.45 3.26 -0.38
N THR A 184 40.81 2.72 0.78
CA THR A 184 42.11 2.10 1.06
C THR A 184 41.92 0.63 1.49
N GLY A 185 41.25 -0.16 0.64
CA GLY A 185 40.66 -1.49 0.89
C GLY A 185 41.45 -2.83 0.94
N VAL A 186 41.70 -3.61 -0.13
CA VAL A 186 42.17 -5.02 -0.05
C VAL A 186 43.49 -5.18 0.71
N GLY A 187 43.27 -5.63 1.94
CA GLY A 187 44.24 -5.94 2.98
C GLY A 187 43.65 -5.74 4.39
N THR A 188 42.67 -4.84 4.54
CA THR A 188 42.04 -4.53 5.85
C THR A 188 40.52 -4.69 5.87
N GLY A 189 39.83 -4.66 4.71
CA GLY A 189 38.38 -4.85 4.63
C GLY A 189 37.57 -3.71 5.23
N GLU A 190 38.12 -2.50 5.25
CA GLU A 190 37.53 -1.30 5.86
C GLU A 190 37.29 -0.24 4.79
N ASP A 191 36.28 0.59 5.02
CA ASP A 191 36.01 1.79 4.22
C ASP A 191 35.35 2.91 5.03
N ARG A 192 35.07 4.06 4.40
CA ARG A 192 34.49 5.27 5.02
C ARG A 192 33.10 5.53 4.46
N ILE A 193 32.11 5.73 5.33
CA ILE A 193 30.74 6.08 4.94
C ILE A 193 30.75 7.35 4.10
N GLU A 194 29.95 7.37 3.04
CA GLU A 194 29.91 8.47 2.09
C GLU A 194 29.34 9.73 2.72
N GLY A 195 29.95 10.88 2.40
CA GLY A 195 29.51 12.18 2.88
C GLY A 195 29.70 12.44 4.39
N ILE A 196 30.30 11.53 5.15
CA ILE A 196 30.57 11.71 6.58
C ILE A 196 32.02 12.16 6.83
N VAL A 197 32.18 13.23 7.62
CA VAL A 197 33.46 13.88 7.93
C VAL A 197 33.66 13.92 9.45
N ASP A 198 34.53 13.05 9.98
CA ASP A 198 34.96 13.14 11.38
C ASP A 198 36.12 14.14 11.55
N LEU A 199 35.77 15.36 11.93
CA LEU A 199 36.72 16.45 12.19
C LEU A 199 37.68 16.18 13.35
N THR A 200 37.44 15.14 14.15
CA THR A 200 38.26 14.82 15.34
C THR A 200 39.39 13.85 15.05
N GLY A 201 39.36 13.18 13.89
CA GLY A 201 40.33 12.16 13.50
C GLY A 201 40.25 10.89 14.34
N GLN A 202 39.06 10.55 14.85
CA GLN A 202 38.80 9.30 15.56
C GLN A 202 38.36 8.17 14.63
N ASP A 203 38.23 8.44 13.31
CA ASP A 203 37.85 7.48 12.28
C ASP A 203 36.50 6.80 12.59
N ARG A 204 35.54 7.56 13.13
CA ARG A 204 34.22 7.06 13.58
C ARG A 204 33.25 6.77 12.42
N GLU A 205 33.55 7.32 11.25
CA GLU A 205 32.91 7.10 9.95
C GLU A 205 33.38 5.82 9.27
N VAL A 206 34.40 5.14 9.81
CA VAL A 206 34.96 3.94 9.18
C VAL A 206 34.12 2.70 9.50
N TYR A 207 33.63 2.02 8.47
CA TYR A 207 32.96 0.72 8.55
C TYR A 207 33.83 -0.41 7.99
N GLY A 208 33.34 -1.64 8.09
CA GLY A 208 34.07 -2.83 7.67
C GLY A 208 35.11 -3.27 8.71
N SER A 209 35.93 -4.24 8.33
CA SER A 209 37.12 -4.85 8.97
C SER A 209 37.16 -6.35 8.73
N ASN A 210 36.13 -6.89 8.06
CA ASN A 210 35.94 -8.32 7.85
C ASN A 210 35.98 -9.12 9.17
N ALA A 211 35.62 -8.48 10.29
CA ALA A 211 35.86 -9.00 11.63
C ALA A 211 34.62 -9.61 12.28
N ASP A 212 33.42 -9.10 11.97
CA ASP A 212 32.18 -9.55 12.61
C ASP A 212 30.98 -9.55 11.67
N SER A 213 30.77 -10.69 10.99
CA SER A 213 29.64 -10.90 10.08
C SER A 213 28.30 -11.08 10.78
N THR A 214 28.31 -11.32 12.10
CA THR A 214 27.11 -11.63 12.89
C THR A 214 26.73 -10.53 13.87
N GLY A 215 27.58 -9.51 14.01
CA GLY A 215 27.36 -8.35 14.85
C GLY A 215 26.10 -7.60 14.48
N SER A 216 25.64 -6.77 15.41
CA SER A 216 24.48 -5.91 15.22
C SER A 216 24.90 -4.46 15.42
N SER A 217 24.61 -3.62 14.42
CA SER A 217 24.76 -2.17 14.52
C SER A 217 23.51 -1.51 15.12
N GLY A 218 22.40 -2.25 15.24
CA GLY A 218 21.15 -1.73 15.78
C GLY A 218 19.89 -2.50 15.41
N ILE A 219 18.76 -1.99 15.90
CA ILE A 219 17.41 -2.40 15.56
C ILE A 219 16.65 -1.14 15.11
N LEU A 220 16.21 -1.12 13.86
CA LEU A 220 15.44 -0.04 13.25
C LEU A 220 14.07 -0.61 12.86
N ARG A 221 13.00 -0.10 13.47
CA ARG A 221 11.62 -0.50 13.21
C ARG A 221 10.67 0.69 13.13
N TYR A 222 9.84 0.76 12.10
CA TYR A 222 8.83 1.82 11.92
C TYR A 222 9.47 3.21 12.00
N LEU A 223 10.46 3.43 11.11
CA LEU A 223 11.10 4.72 10.92
C LEU A 223 10.60 5.35 9.63
N SER A 224 10.32 6.64 9.69
CA SER A 224 10.04 7.48 8.54
C SER A 224 11.14 8.53 8.46
N ILE A 225 12.03 8.40 7.47
CA ILE A 225 13.21 9.24 7.26
C ILE A 225 13.00 10.03 5.97
N ARG A 226 13.11 11.36 6.03
CA ARG A 226 12.63 12.25 4.95
C ARG A 226 13.59 13.39 4.65
N HIS A 227 13.55 13.87 3.41
CA HIS A 227 14.09 15.17 2.95
C HIS A 227 15.59 15.37 3.25
N GLY A 228 16.35 14.28 3.34
CA GLY A 228 17.77 14.28 3.71
C GLY A 228 18.70 14.17 2.51
N SER A 229 19.88 13.62 2.76
CA SER A 229 21.09 13.71 1.94
C SER A 229 21.70 15.13 1.88
N THR A 230 23.00 15.22 1.64
CA THR A 230 23.77 16.45 1.61
C THR A 230 24.88 16.31 0.59
N ASN A 231 25.00 17.32 -0.27
CA ASN A 231 26.05 17.36 -1.26
C ASN A 231 27.37 17.97 -0.73
N LEU A 232 28.44 17.18 -0.71
CA LEU A 232 29.82 17.57 -0.38
C LEU A 232 30.76 17.64 -1.62
N GLY A 233 30.22 17.60 -2.83
CA GLY A 233 30.95 17.80 -4.09
C GLY A 233 31.10 16.51 -4.89
N TRP A 234 32.02 16.49 -5.86
CA TRP A 234 32.29 15.33 -6.71
C TRP A 234 33.76 15.23 -7.09
N THR A 235 34.26 14.01 -7.27
CA THR A 235 35.68 13.74 -7.48
C THR A 235 36.07 13.53 -8.94
N GLN A 236 37.37 13.31 -9.20
CA GLN A 236 37.99 13.20 -10.54
C GLN A 236 37.44 12.03 -11.37
N PHE A 237 36.74 11.09 -10.74
CA PHE A 237 36.13 9.92 -11.40
C PHE A 237 34.62 10.08 -11.62
N GLY A 238 34.02 11.17 -11.16
CA GLY A 238 32.59 11.39 -11.32
C GLY A 238 31.73 10.70 -10.27
N ASN A 239 32.32 10.18 -9.19
CA ASN A 239 31.56 9.83 -8.01
C ASN A 239 31.20 11.10 -7.26
N GLY A 240 29.95 11.13 -6.84
CA GLY A 240 29.49 11.99 -5.80
C GLY A 240 30.29 11.83 -4.50
N ASN A 241 30.43 12.92 -3.74
CA ASN A 241 30.74 12.90 -2.33
C ASN A 241 29.50 13.46 -1.62
N GLU A 242 28.51 12.61 -1.42
CA GLU A 242 27.21 12.96 -0.86
C GLU A 242 26.88 12.00 0.29
N THR A 243 26.01 12.41 1.21
CA THR A 243 25.43 11.48 2.19
C THR A 243 24.14 10.94 1.63
N ASP A 244 23.77 9.68 1.89
CA ASP A 244 22.39 9.21 1.63
C ASP A 244 21.41 9.46 2.77
N LEU A 245 20.14 9.12 2.52
CA LEU A 245 19.11 9.21 3.54
C LEU A 245 19.28 8.12 4.62
N LEU A 246 19.56 6.87 4.20
CA LEU A 246 19.93 5.76 5.08
C LEU A 246 21.10 4.95 4.49
N GLN A 247 22.25 5.00 5.15
CA GLN A 247 23.44 4.22 4.79
C GLN A 247 23.68 3.06 5.77
N LEU A 248 23.91 1.87 5.23
CA LEU A 248 24.20 0.66 6.00
C LEU A 248 25.57 0.07 5.61
N GLY A 249 26.65 0.61 6.19
CA GLY A 249 28.01 0.16 5.89
C GLY A 249 28.42 -1.06 6.71
N ALA A 250 28.73 -2.18 6.05
CA ALA A 250 29.17 -3.44 6.64
C ALA A 250 28.40 -3.87 7.89
N CYS A 251 27.08 -3.63 7.91
CA CYS A 251 26.23 -4.06 9.02
C CYS A 251 26.13 -5.59 9.04
N GLY A 252 26.34 -6.20 10.20
CA GLY A 252 26.30 -7.66 10.35
C GLY A 252 24.86 -8.20 10.38
N ALA A 253 24.72 -9.53 10.27
CA ALA A 253 23.44 -10.23 10.20
C ALA A 253 22.58 -10.10 11.47
N GLY A 254 23.14 -9.60 12.58
CA GLY A 254 22.38 -9.29 13.79
C GLY A 254 21.67 -7.93 13.73
N THR A 255 21.93 -7.11 12.71
CA THR A 255 21.29 -5.81 12.50
C THR A 255 19.90 -6.03 11.91
N VAL A 256 18.89 -5.43 12.54
CA VAL A 256 17.49 -5.56 12.10
C VAL A 256 17.03 -4.24 11.50
N VAL A 257 16.61 -4.26 10.24
CA VAL A 257 16.06 -3.09 9.54
C VAL A 257 14.74 -3.50 8.91
N GLU A 258 13.62 -3.07 9.50
CA GLU A 258 12.30 -3.44 8.99
C GLU A 258 11.23 -2.37 9.15
N HIS A 259 10.28 -2.31 8.22
CA HIS A 259 9.21 -1.30 8.20
C HIS A 259 9.82 0.11 8.20
N ILE A 260 10.56 0.42 7.14
CA ILE A 260 11.22 1.72 6.97
C ILE A 260 10.62 2.43 5.77
N GLU A 261 10.36 3.72 5.95
CA GLU A 261 9.98 4.63 4.89
C GLU A 261 11.12 5.65 4.69
N LEU A 262 11.50 5.83 3.42
CA LEU A 262 12.56 6.72 2.95
C LEU A 262 11.94 7.60 1.86
N VAL A 263 12.05 8.93 2.01
CA VAL A 263 11.37 9.88 1.10
C VAL A 263 12.27 11.07 0.81
N SER A 264 12.39 11.45 -0.45
CA SER A 264 13.02 12.72 -0.86
C SER A 264 14.48 12.89 -0.42
N SER A 265 15.32 11.91 -0.75
CA SER A 265 16.77 12.10 -0.68
C SER A 265 17.26 12.99 -1.83
N ALA A 266 18.28 13.81 -1.59
CA ALA A 266 19.04 14.48 -2.66
C ALA A 266 20.07 13.57 -3.35
N ASP A 267 20.19 12.35 -2.86
CA ASP A 267 21.02 11.26 -3.39
C ASP A 267 20.19 9.99 -3.31
N ASP A 268 20.69 8.92 -2.69
CA ASP A 268 19.92 7.68 -2.56
C ASP A 268 19.03 7.61 -1.33
N GLY A 269 17.97 6.83 -1.46
CA GLY A 269 17.11 6.46 -0.35
C GLY A 269 17.81 5.52 0.62
N LEU A 270 18.07 4.29 0.18
CA LEU A 270 18.77 3.27 0.95
C LEU A 270 20.02 2.84 0.21
N HIS A 271 21.18 3.05 0.82
CA HIS A 271 22.46 2.60 0.29
C HIS A 271 23.07 1.53 1.23
N ILE A 272 23.30 0.33 0.69
CA ILE A 272 23.90 -0.79 1.43
C ILE A 272 25.33 -1.06 0.94
N LEU A 273 26.30 -0.63 1.76
CA LEU A 273 27.72 -0.78 1.48
C LEU A 273 28.27 -2.04 2.16
N GLY A 274 28.18 -3.19 1.48
CA GLY A 274 28.70 -4.46 1.99
C GLY A 274 27.96 -5.06 3.20
N GLY A 275 28.59 -6.05 3.85
CA GLY A 275 28.08 -6.69 5.06
C GLY A 275 27.03 -7.78 4.82
N MET A 276 26.23 -8.04 5.85
CA MET A 276 25.30 -9.17 5.94
C MET A 276 23.90 -8.75 6.43
N VAL A 277 23.61 -7.44 6.47
CA VAL A 277 22.35 -6.91 7.00
C VAL A 277 21.15 -7.46 6.23
N GLU A 278 20.09 -7.78 6.98
CA GLU A 278 18.80 -8.16 6.41
C GLU A 278 17.86 -6.95 6.46
N VAL A 279 17.28 -6.59 5.32
CA VAL A 279 16.30 -5.51 5.19
C VAL A 279 14.95 -6.07 4.75
N ARG A 280 13.85 -5.63 5.37
CA ARG A 280 12.51 -6.08 4.94
C ARG A 280 11.44 -5.03 5.12
N HIS A 281 10.42 -5.03 4.27
CA HIS A 281 9.35 -4.02 4.33
C HIS A 281 9.92 -2.60 4.26
N ILE A 282 10.54 -2.27 3.13
CA ILE A 282 11.14 -0.95 2.89
C ILE A 282 10.39 -0.27 1.76
N VAL A 283 9.98 0.98 1.97
CA VAL A 283 9.40 1.84 0.94
C VAL A 283 10.31 3.03 0.76
N SER A 284 10.78 3.24 -0.46
CA SER A 284 11.79 4.23 -0.81
C SER A 284 11.29 4.99 -2.04
N ALA A 285 11.00 6.28 -1.91
CA ALA A 285 10.28 7.04 -2.93
C ALA A 285 10.78 8.47 -3.14
N PHE A 286 10.73 8.92 -4.39
CA PHE A 286 10.92 10.32 -4.78
C PHE A 286 12.32 10.87 -4.46
N HIS A 287 13.33 10.03 -4.59
CA HIS A 287 14.73 10.41 -4.46
C HIS A 287 15.22 11.13 -5.71
N ALA A 288 16.24 11.97 -5.56
CA ALA A 288 16.88 12.65 -6.68
C ALA A 288 17.72 11.67 -7.51
N GLU A 289 18.32 10.65 -6.87
CA GLU A 289 19.00 9.54 -7.52
C GLU A 289 18.17 8.26 -7.33
N ASP A 290 18.68 7.29 -6.57
CA ASP A 290 18.13 5.95 -6.56
C ASP A 290 17.29 5.67 -5.32
N ALA A 291 16.26 4.83 -5.49
CA ALA A 291 15.47 4.40 -4.34
C ALA A 291 16.26 3.38 -3.50
N PHE A 292 17.06 2.55 -4.16
CA PHE A 292 17.92 1.55 -3.55
C PHE A 292 19.25 1.50 -4.29
N GLU A 293 20.35 1.51 -3.54
CA GLU A 293 21.68 1.20 -4.03
C GLU A 293 22.31 0.09 -3.18
N SER A 294 23.04 -0.80 -3.83
CA SER A 294 23.84 -1.79 -3.11
C SER A 294 25.14 -2.10 -3.84
N ASP A 295 26.23 -2.13 -3.07
CA ASP A 295 27.57 -2.36 -3.59
C ASP A 295 28.46 -3.10 -2.56
N GLN A 296 29.79 -3.04 -2.79
CA GLN A 296 30.83 -3.40 -1.82
C GLN A 296 30.74 -4.80 -1.19
N GLY A 297 30.16 -5.75 -1.92
CA GLY A 297 30.16 -7.15 -1.51
C GLY A 297 29.05 -7.53 -0.52
N TRP A 298 27.91 -6.84 -0.56
CA TRP A 298 26.77 -7.17 0.30
C TRP A 298 26.28 -8.62 0.05
N GLN A 299 26.14 -9.39 1.12
CA GLN A 299 25.73 -10.81 1.09
C GLN A 299 24.50 -11.08 1.97
N GLY A 300 23.80 -10.03 2.40
CA GLY A 300 22.60 -10.12 3.21
C GLY A 300 21.37 -10.54 2.42
N SER A 301 20.21 -10.10 2.88
CA SER A 301 18.93 -10.41 2.23
C SER A 301 17.97 -9.23 2.24
N ALA A 302 17.08 -9.21 1.26
CA ALA A 302 16.06 -8.17 1.11
C ALA A 302 14.69 -8.79 0.79
N GLN A 303 13.63 -8.33 1.45
CA GLN A 303 12.27 -8.76 1.09
C GLN A 303 11.20 -7.69 1.26
N TYR A 304 10.25 -7.63 0.33
CA TYR A 304 9.15 -6.66 0.33
C TYR A 304 9.65 -5.21 0.21
N LEU A 305 10.37 -4.94 -0.88
CA LEU A 305 10.93 -3.62 -1.19
C LEU A 305 10.04 -2.94 -2.23
N LEU A 306 9.50 -1.77 -1.89
CA LEU A 306 8.76 -0.90 -2.80
C LEU A 306 9.61 0.33 -3.13
N GLY A 307 10.04 0.45 -4.38
CA GLY A 307 10.78 1.61 -4.87
C GLY A 307 9.94 2.42 -5.84
N ILE A 308 9.95 3.74 -5.70
CA ILE A 308 9.18 4.65 -6.58
C ILE A 308 10.06 5.82 -7.01
N GLN A 309 10.18 6.01 -8.32
CA GLN A 309 10.95 7.09 -8.90
C GLN A 309 10.09 7.92 -9.86
N ASP A 310 10.21 9.24 -9.77
CA ASP A 310 9.62 10.16 -10.73
C ASP A 310 10.73 10.85 -11.51
N THR A 311 10.73 10.73 -12.84
CA THR A 311 11.75 11.36 -13.71
C THR A 311 11.72 12.89 -13.65
N LEU A 312 10.65 13.50 -13.13
CA LEU A 312 10.58 14.94 -12.90
C LEU A 312 11.29 15.39 -11.62
N LEU A 313 11.43 14.48 -10.65
CA LEU A 313 12.14 14.74 -9.39
C LEU A 313 13.57 14.21 -9.42
N ALA A 314 13.79 13.12 -10.16
CA ALA A 314 15.13 12.61 -10.44
C ALA A 314 15.96 13.71 -11.09
N GLN A 315 17.12 13.99 -10.51
CA GLN A 315 18.10 14.89 -11.09
C GLN A 315 19.21 14.05 -11.68
N ALA A 316 19.73 14.44 -12.83
CA ALA A 316 20.98 13.86 -13.28
C ALA A 316 22.02 14.15 -12.19
N THR A 317 22.68 13.09 -11.74
CA THR A 317 23.72 13.09 -10.70
C THR A 317 24.77 14.18 -10.96
N ASN A 318 25.64 14.52 -10.01
CA ASN A 318 26.68 15.51 -10.28
C ASN A 318 28.06 14.87 -10.24
N PRO A 319 28.62 14.44 -11.40
CA PRO A 319 28.29 14.78 -12.78
C PRO A 319 27.11 13.99 -13.39
N PRO A 320 26.40 14.54 -14.40
CA PRO A 320 25.14 13.98 -14.92
C PRO A 320 25.19 12.48 -15.28
N GLY A 321 24.54 11.64 -14.47
CA GLY A 321 24.31 10.21 -14.70
C GLY A 321 22.82 9.84 -14.85
N PRO A 322 22.51 8.62 -15.32
CA PRO A 322 21.17 8.05 -15.20
C PRO A 322 20.86 7.78 -13.72
N SER A 323 19.58 7.76 -13.38
CA SER A 323 19.08 7.32 -12.07
C SER A 323 18.11 6.16 -12.28
N PHE A 324 18.00 5.31 -11.28
CA PHE A 324 17.26 4.06 -11.28
C PHE A 324 16.38 3.94 -10.03
N VAL A 325 15.43 3.01 -10.03
CA VAL A 325 14.79 2.62 -8.77
C VAL A 325 15.75 1.76 -7.95
N TYR A 326 16.52 0.92 -8.62
CA TYR A 326 17.54 0.10 -7.99
C TYR A 326 18.83 0.17 -8.82
N ASP A 327 19.93 0.64 -8.23
CA ASP A 327 21.27 0.45 -8.77
C ASP A 327 22.04 -0.64 -8.01
N ALA A 328 22.65 -1.55 -8.76
CA ALA A 328 23.29 -2.74 -8.24
C ALA A 328 24.71 -2.87 -8.77
N GLU A 329 25.64 -2.74 -7.85
CA GLU A 329 27.07 -2.81 -8.08
C GLU A 329 27.69 -4.00 -7.35
N GLY A 330 28.77 -4.54 -7.91
CA GLY A 330 29.54 -5.60 -7.26
C GLY A 330 30.70 -5.06 -6.41
N ASP A 331 31.23 -3.87 -6.71
CA ASP A 331 32.32 -3.17 -6.01
C ASP A 331 32.17 -1.64 -6.07
N ASP A 332 33.02 -0.95 -5.30
CA ASP A 332 33.10 0.52 -5.16
C ASP A 332 33.88 1.20 -6.30
N VAL A 333 34.77 0.47 -6.98
CA VAL A 333 35.68 1.09 -7.95
C VAL A 333 35.10 0.98 -9.35
N GLN A 334 34.39 2.03 -9.74
CA GLN A 334 33.94 2.26 -11.12
C GLN A 334 34.99 1.79 -12.15
N ASP A 335 34.61 0.70 -12.81
CA ASP A 335 34.82 0.49 -14.24
C ASP A 335 36.23 0.05 -14.71
N ASN A 336 37.10 -0.53 -13.86
CA ASN A 336 38.33 -1.18 -14.37
C ASN A 336 39.13 -2.10 -13.43
N ASN A 337 38.76 -2.28 -12.15
CA ASN A 337 39.61 -3.01 -11.21
C ASN A 337 38.92 -4.10 -10.38
N MET A 338 37.71 -4.50 -10.75
CA MET A 338 37.09 -5.71 -10.20
C MET A 338 38.04 -6.90 -10.45
N ASP A 339 38.70 -7.36 -9.39
CA ASP A 339 39.40 -8.64 -9.41
C ASP A 339 38.37 -9.72 -9.04
N PRO A 340 37.91 -10.55 -10.00
CA PRO A 340 36.95 -11.62 -9.74
C PRO A 340 37.53 -12.76 -8.87
N SER A 341 38.67 -12.56 -8.22
CA SER A 341 39.18 -13.38 -7.13
C SER A 341 39.08 -12.72 -5.74
N SER A 342 38.62 -11.47 -5.67
CA SER A 342 38.38 -10.71 -4.44
C SER A 342 36.95 -10.96 -3.94
N GLU A 343 36.84 -11.86 -2.96
CA GLU A 343 35.59 -12.13 -2.24
C GLU A 343 35.51 -11.25 -0.97
N PRO A 344 34.28 -10.87 -0.54
CA PRO A 344 32.99 -11.32 -1.07
C PRO A 344 32.53 -10.61 -2.35
N PHE A 345 31.67 -11.26 -3.14
CA PHE A 345 30.90 -10.58 -4.19
C PHE A 345 29.59 -10.04 -3.61
N CYS A 346 29.01 -9.04 -4.26
CA CYS A 346 27.65 -8.60 -3.95
C CYS A 346 26.67 -9.69 -4.40
N LEU A 347 26.24 -10.55 -3.46
CA LEU A 347 25.40 -11.74 -3.69
C LEU A 347 24.19 -11.76 -2.74
N PRO A 348 23.34 -10.72 -2.76
CA PRO A 348 22.19 -10.69 -1.88
C PRO A 348 21.16 -11.76 -2.26
N ALA A 349 20.46 -12.29 -1.26
CA ALA A 349 19.27 -13.10 -1.49
C ALA A 349 18.04 -12.20 -1.40
N MET A 350 17.34 -11.97 -2.51
CA MET A 350 16.25 -11.00 -2.58
C MET A 350 14.99 -11.57 -3.21
N ALA A 351 13.85 -11.19 -2.65
CA ALA A 351 12.56 -11.51 -3.24
C ALA A 351 11.54 -10.38 -3.04
N ASN A 352 10.48 -10.38 -3.85
CA ASN A 352 9.33 -9.49 -3.64
C ASN A 352 9.68 -8.00 -3.76
N LEU A 353 10.32 -7.60 -4.87
CA LEU A 353 10.53 -6.18 -5.19
C LEU A 353 9.35 -5.67 -6.03
N THR A 354 8.88 -4.46 -5.76
CA THR A 354 7.98 -3.70 -6.65
C THR A 354 8.69 -2.40 -6.98
N LEU A 355 9.08 -2.20 -8.24
CA LEU A 355 9.81 -1.04 -8.72
C LEU A 355 8.92 -0.25 -9.70
N ILE A 356 8.58 0.98 -9.36
CA ILE A 356 7.66 1.81 -10.13
C ILE A 356 8.41 3.06 -10.57
N THR A 357 8.33 3.38 -11.86
CA THR A 357 8.88 4.62 -12.41
C THR A 357 7.79 5.44 -13.09
N ASN A 358 8.00 6.75 -13.20
CA ASN A 358 7.19 7.62 -14.05
C ASN A 358 7.95 7.97 -15.33
N GLY A 359 8.06 6.99 -16.25
CA GLY A 359 8.65 7.16 -17.58
C GLY A 359 10.16 7.02 -17.66
N ALA A 360 10.82 6.48 -16.63
CA ALA A 360 12.26 6.22 -16.69
C ALA A 360 12.57 5.15 -17.75
N ASP A 361 13.71 5.25 -18.42
CA ASP A 361 14.11 4.31 -19.49
C ASP A 361 14.15 2.86 -18.98
N GLN A 362 14.56 2.67 -17.72
CA GLN A 362 14.59 1.39 -17.01
C GLN A 362 14.36 1.58 -15.51
N ALA A 363 14.00 0.50 -14.80
CA ALA A 363 13.77 0.55 -13.36
C ALA A 363 14.96 0.09 -12.52
N ALA A 364 15.75 -0.87 -13.01
CA ALA A 364 16.93 -1.34 -12.27
C ALA A 364 18.14 -1.48 -13.20
N SER A 365 19.32 -1.22 -12.66
CA SER A 365 20.59 -1.40 -13.37
C SER A 365 21.50 -2.40 -12.68
N TYR A 366 22.38 -3.00 -13.46
CA TYR A 366 23.35 -3.98 -12.99
C TYR A 366 24.69 -3.73 -13.70
N HIS A 367 25.66 -3.16 -12.98
CA HIS A 367 26.93 -2.73 -13.58
C HIS A 367 28.09 -3.70 -13.29
N SER A 368 28.86 -3.56 -12.21
CA SER A 368 30.19 -4.17 -12.05
C SER A 368 30.17 -5.51 -11.30
N LEU A 369 29.72 -6.60 -11.94
CA LEU A 369 29.52 -7.93 -11.32
C LEU A 369 28.53 -7.98 -10.14
N PRO A 370 27.37 -7.29 -10.17
CA PRO A 370 26.31 -7.57 -9.19
C PRO A 370 25.80 -9.00 -9.37
N GLY A 371 25.38 -9.62 -8.28
CA GLY A 371 24.98 -11.01 -8.25
C GLY A 371 23.80 -11.30 -7.33
N GLY A 372 23.72 -12.54 -6.88
CA GLY A 372 22.69 -13.00 -5.96
C GLY A 372 21.45 -13.54 -6.66
N ASP A 373 20.48 -13.94 -5.85
CA ASP A 373 19.20 -14.51 -6.30
C ASP A 373 18.10 -13.47 -6.13
N TRP A 374 17.51 -13.01 -7.23
CA TRP A 374 16.45 -11.98 -7.25
C TRP A 374 15.16 -12.56 -7.81
N LEU A 375 14.20 -12.77 -6.92
CA LEU A 375 13.02 -13.59 -7.20
C LEU A 375 11.73 -12.78 -7.09
N ASN A 376 10.78 -13.05 -7.98
CA ASN A 376 9.39 -12.63 -7.82
C ASN A 376 9.18 -11.10 -7.68
N SER A 377 9.63 -10.36 -8.70
CA SER A 377 9.57 -8.90 -8.70
C SER A 377 8.59 -8.35 -9.73
N VAL A 378 8.14 -7.12 -9.51
CA VAL A 378 7.29 -6.36 -10.43
C VAL A 378 8.00 -5.07 -10.79
N VAL A 379 7.99 -4.73 -12.08
CA VAL A 379 8.46 -3.46 -12.62
C VAL A 379 7.30 -2.82 -13.38
N HIS A 380 7.07 -1.53 -13.16
CA HIS A 380 6.02 -0.78 -13.84
C HIS A 380 6.49 0.62 -14.22
N GLY A 381 5.98 1.15 -15.33
CA GLY A 381 6.11 2.56 -15.67
C GLY A 381 7.37 2.95 -16.43
N VAL A 382 8.11 1.97 -16.94
CA VAL A 382 9.33 2.19 -17.75
C VAL A 382 9.01 2.59 -19.20
N SER A 383 9.88 3.36 -19.83
CA SER A 383 9.68 3.85 -21.21
C SER A 383 10.43 3.05 -22.29
N ASP A 384 11.32 2.13 -21.92
CA ASP A 384 12.01 1.27 -22.91
C ASP A 384 12.27 -0.16 -22.38
N ALA A 385 12.85 -0.37 -21.19
CA ALA A 385 13.16 -1.71 -20.69
C ALA A 385 12.86 -1.90 -19.20
N GLY A 386 12.60 -3.13 -18.76
CA GLY A 386 12.44 -3.42 -17.33
C GLY A 386 13.71 -3.20 -16.51
N ILE A 387 14.81 -3.74 -17.00
CA ILE A 387 16.15 -3.63 -16.39
C ILE A 387 17.20 -3.23 -17.42
N GLU A 388 18.34 -2.78 -16.95
CA GLU A 388 19.56 -2.59 -17.73
C GLU A 388 20.68 -3.51 -17.25
N ILE A 389 21.48 -4.04 -18.17
CA ILE A 389 22.65 -4.87 -17.86
C ILE A 389 23.85 -4.33 -18.64
N GLN A 390 24.91 -3.93 -17.94
CA GLN A 390 26.12 -3.43 -18.57
C GLN A 390 27.10 -4.55 -18.98
N HIS A 391 27.88 -4.26 -20.04
CA HIS A 391 28.91 -5.13 -20.61
C HIS A 391 29.92 -4.37 -21.47
N TYR A 392 30.56 -3.38 -20.88
CA TYR A 392 31.72 -2.68 -21.41
C TYR A 392 33.02 -3.48 -21.23
N LEU A 393 33.16 -4.19 -20.11
CA LEU A 393 34.32 -4.98 -19.72
C LEU A 393 33.96 -6.42 -19.31
N THR A 394 34.97 -7.25 -19.08
CA THR A 394 34.80 -8.66 -18.71
C THR A 394 34.26 -8.87 -17.30
N CYS A 395 34.31 -7.84 -16.46
CA CYS A 395 33.86 -7.81 -15.08
C CYS A 395 32.55 -7.02 -14.92
N ASP A 396 31.68 -7.06 -15.93
CA ASP A 396 30.38 -6.38 -15.86
C ASP A 396 29.24 -7.38 -15.75
N GLY A 397 28.05 -6.91 -15.41
CA GLY A 397 26.89 -7.68 -14.98
C GLY A 397 26.44 -8.72 -15.98
N PHE A 398 26.68 -8.50 -17.28
CA PHE A 398 26.36 -9.51 -18.30
C PHE A 398 27.14 -10.83 -18.12
N ASN A 399 28.37 -10.80 -17.62
CA ASN A 399 29.11 -12.04 -17.36
C ASN A 399 28.69 -12.69 -16.02
N ALA A 400 28.17 -11.91 -15.07
CA ALA A 400 27.63 -12.43 -13.81
C ALA A 400 26.41 -13.34 -14.03
N MET A 401 25.55 -13.04 -15.00
CA MET A 401 24.34 -13.84 -15.30
C MET A 401 24.61 -15.13 -16.10
N LEU A 402 25.66 -15.15 -16.91
CA LEU A 402 25.87 -16.22 -17.88
C LEU A 402 26.35 -17.50 -17.18
N PRO A 403 25.61 -18.64 -17.25
CA PRO A 403 25.98 -19.87 -16.53
C PRO A 403 27.33 -20.49 -16.96
N ASN A 404 27.82 -20.13 -18.15
CA ASN A 404 29.11 -20.57 -18.69
C ASN A 404 30.25 -19.56 -18.45
N GLN A 405 29.96 -18.43 -17.80
CA GLN A 405 30.92 -17.46 -17.28
C GLN A 405 30.95 -17.63 -15.76
N TYR A 406 30.38 -16.68 -15.01
CA TYR A 406 30.32 -16.78 -13.56
C TYR A 406 28.99 -17.37 -13.05
N GLY A 407 27.86 -16.95 -13.62
CA GLY A 407 26.54 -17.55 -13.38
C GLY A 407 26.01 -17.39 -11.95
N PHE A 408 26.39 -16.32 -11.25
CA PHE A 408 25.97 -16.02 -9.88
C PHE A 408 24.92 -14.92 -9.75
N LEU A 409 24.50 -14.29 -10.87
CA LEU A 409 23.32 -13.43 -10.91
C LEU A 409 22.13 -14.22 -11.44
N THR A 410 21.04 -14.30 -10.66
CA THR A 410 19.78 -14.89 -11.11
C THR A 410 18.63 -13.90 -10.95
N LEU A 411 17.89 -13.68 -12.04
CA LEU A 411 16.71 -12.82 -12.09
C LEU A 411 15.54 -13.67 -12.58
N ARG A 412 14.60 -14.01 -11.70
CA ARG A 412 13.53 -14.97 -12.04
C ARG A 412 12.15 -14.48 -11.64
N ASN A 413 11.18 -14.80 -12.49
CA ASN A 413 9.77 -14.53 -12.26
C ASN A 413 9.46 -13.02 -12.09
N TRP A 414 10.12 -12.17 -12.88
CA TRP A 414 9.82 -10.74 -12.96
C TRP A 414 8.65 -10.47 -13.89
N ARG A 415 7.82 -9.50 -13.53
CA ARG A 415 6.70 -8.98 -14.32
C ARG A 415 6.97 -7.55 -14.67
N VAL A 416 7.13 -7.26 -15.96
CA VAL A 416 7.54 -5.94 -16.42
C VAL A 416 6.42 -5.31 -17.24
N TRP A 417 6.13 -4.04 -16.97
CA TRP A 417 5.18 -3.26 -17.76
C TRP A 417 5.68 -1.83 -17.95
N GLY A 418 5.41 -1.27 -19.12
CA GLY A 418 5.82 0.08 -19.45
C GLY A 418 4.88 1.15 -18.89
N ASP A 419 5.22 2.40 -19.15
CA ASP A 419 4.38 3.57 -18.87
C ASP A 419 3.08 3.56 -19.71
N GLU A 420 2.23 4.57 -19.52
CA GLU A 420 0.97 4.71 -20.26
C GLU A 420 1.16 4.79 -21.79
N SER A 421 2.33 5.25 -22.25
CA SER A 421 2.65 5.43 -23.66
C SER A 421 3.13 4.13 -24.32
N GLN A 422 3.90 3.31 -23.60
CA GLN A 422 4.49 2.07 -24.11
C GLN A 422 3.63 0.84 -23.83
N GLY A 423 3.08 0.72 -22.62
CA GLY A 423 2.41 -0.49 -22.15
C GLY A 423 3.29 -1.73 -22.32
N GLY A 424 2.90 -2.65 -23.21
CA GLY A 424 3.67 -3.86 -23.48
C GLY A 424 4.78 -3.73 -24.54
N ASP A 425 4.94 -2.56 -25.16
CA ASP A 425 5.95 -2.31 -26.21
C ASP A 425 7.31 -1.90 -25.63
N ILE A 426 7.86 -2.78 -24.79
CA ILE A 426 9.13 -2.59 -24.07
C ILE A 426 10.00 -3.86 -24.16
N LEU A 427 11.23 -3.78 -23.68
CA LEU A 427 12.13 -4.92 -23.47
C LEU A 427 12.03 -5.45 -22.04
N ARG A 428 12.33 -6.73 -21.83
CA ARG A 428 12.51 -7.26 -20.45
C ARG A 428 13.78 -6.69 -19.85
N GLY A 429 14.84 -6.62 -20.65
CA GLY A 429 16.10 -6.01 -20.25
C GLY A 429 16.86 -5.43 -21.42
N ARG A 430 17.47 -4.27 -21.22
CA ARG A 430 18.37 -3.62 -22.17
C ARG A 430 19.80 -4.08 -21.93
N TYR A 431 20.49 -4.41 -23.00
CA TYR A 431 21.91 -4.66 -23.02
C TYR A 431 22.66 -3.38 -23.35
N MET A 432 23.54 -2.94 -22.46
CA MET A 432 24.43 -1.80 -22.70
C MET A 432 25.88 -2.26 -22.74
N GLY A 433 26.44 -2.39 -23.94
CA GLY A 433 27.82 -2.84 -24.06
C GLY A 433 28.32 -2.98 -25.49
N ASN A 434 29.59 -3.38 -25.61
CA ASN A 434 30.32 -3.37 -26.87
C ASN A 434 30.19 -4.66 -27.71
N TYR A 435 29.51 -5.69 -27.18
CA TYR A 435 29.51 -7.05 -27.75
C TYR A 435 28.21 -7.45 -28.44
N GLY A 436 27.19 -6.59 -28.44
CA GLY A 436 25.94 -6.79 -29.18
C GLY A 436 25.13 -8.02 -28.71
N ALA A 437 24.90 -8.14 -27.39
CA ALA A 437 24.31 -9.34 -26.79
C ALA A 437 22.82 -9.22 -26.40
N GLN A 438 22.11 -8.20 -26.90
CA GLN A 438 20.68 -7.96 -26.62
C GLN A 438 19.80 -9.20 -26.75
N SER A 439 19.91 -9.95 -27.85
CA SER A 439 19.07 -11.15 -28.06
C SER A 439 19.39 -12.28 -27.09
N ALA A 440 20.64 -12.36 -26.60
CA ALA A 440 21.03 -13.36 -25.62
C ALA A 440 20.44 -13.01 -24.24
N LEU A 441 20.47 -11.72 -23.86
CA LEU A 441 19.85 -11.22 -22.64
C LEU A 441 18.35 -11.51 -22.61
N GLU A 442 17.61 -11.12 -23.66
CA GLU A 442 16.16 -11.37 -23.74
C GLU A 442 15.81 -12.87 -23.70
N GLY A 443 16.63 -13.71 -24.35
CA GLY A 443 16.48 -15.16 -24.29
C GLY A 443 16.65 -15.70 -22.86
N TRP A 444 17.71 -15.27 -22.17
CA TRP A 444 17.98 -15.67 -20.78
C TRP A 444 16.88 -15.21 -19.81
N LEU A 445 16.41 -13.96 -19.94
CA LEU A 445 15.32 -13.43 -19.13
C LEU A 445 14.02 -14.22 -19.38
N THR A 446 13.75 -14.60 -20.62
CA THR A 446 12.58 -15.43 -20.97
C THR A 446 12.69 -16.84 -20.39
N ASP A 447 13.85 -17.50 -20.53
CA ASP A 447 14.10 -18.84 -19.97
C ASP A 447 14.03 -18.84 -18.43
N SER A 448 14.38 -17.70 -17.82
CA SER A 448 14.23 -17.42 -16.39
C SER A 448 12.82 -16.98 -16.00
N THR A 449 11.84 -17.11 -16.90
CA THR A 449 10.41 -16.88 -16.70
C THR A 449 10.02 -15.44 -16.35
N ASN A 450 10.85 -14.49 -16.75
CA ASN A 450 10.48 -13.08 -16.74
C ASN A 450 9.56 -12.81 -17.93
N VAL A 451 8.52 -12.01 -17.74
CA VAL A 451 7.51 -11.74 -18.76
C VAL A 451 7.12 -10.26 -18.79
N ILE A 452 6.66 -9.80 -19.95
CA ILE A 452 6.05 -8.48 -20.11
C ILE A 452 4.54 -8.67 -19.94
N GLU A 453 4.00 -8.20 -18.82
CA GLU A 453 2.57 -8.21 -18.52
C GLU A 453 2.27 -7.20 -17.40
N SER A 454 1.12 -6.53 -17.48
CA SER A 454 0.65 -5.68 -16.40
C SER A 454 0.03 -6.56 -15.33
N VAL A 455 0.63 -6.55 -14.14
CA VAL A 455 0.10 -7.25 -12.97
C VAL A 455 -0.37 -6.30 -11.88
N LEU A 456 -0.18 -5.00 -11.98
CA LEU A 456 -0.63 -4.04 -10.96
C LEU A 456 -2.10 -3.64 -11.19
N VAL A 457 -2.74 -3.16 -10.11
CA VAL A 457 -4.06 -2.52 -10.20
C VAL A 457 -3.92 -1.11 -10.78
N ASP A 458 -3.02 -0.31 -10.21
CA ASP A 458 -2.66 1.00 -10.75
C ASP A 458 -1.19 1.33 -10.41
N GLY A 459 -0.35 1.46 -11.43
CA GLY A 459 1.07 1.80 -11.26
C GLY A 459 1.42 3.24 -11.63
N ALA A 460 0.43 4.08 -11.97
CA ALA A 460 0.63 5.48 -12.32
C ALA A 460 0.32 6.37 -11.11
N PHE A 461 1.02 7.50 -10.98
CA PHE A 461 0.77 8.52 -9.97
C PHE A 461 1.02 9.91 -10.58
N ALA A 462 0.55 10.97 -9.92
CA ALA A 462 0.76 12.34 -10.37
C ALA A 462 1.14 13.28 -9.23
N LEU A 463 2.03 14.21 -9.53
CA LEU A 463 2.48 15.28 -8.62
C LEU A 463 2.07 16.66 -9.14
N GLU A 464 1.65 17.56 -8.25
CA GLU A 464 1.45 18.98 -8.52
C GLU A 464 2.12 19.82 -7.41
N ASN A 465 3.06 20.69 -7.79
CA ASN A 465 3.83 21.52 -6.84
C ASN A 465 4.47 20.71 -5.70
N GLY A 466 5.05 19.54 -6.01
CA GLY A 466 5.70 18.69 -5.03
C GLY A 466 4.75 17.85 -4.17
N MET A 467 3.43 17.97 -4.34
CA MET A 467 2.44 17.21 -3.60
C MET A 467 1.85 16.12 -4.48
N ILE A 468 1.52 14.97 -3.90
CA ILE A 468 0.81 13.90 -4.60
C ILE A 468 -0.64 14.34 -4.80
N VAL A 469 -1.11 14.32 -6.05
CA VAL A 469 -2.49 14.69 -6.42
C VAL A 469 -3.29 13.54 -6.99
N ASP A 470 -2.61 12.49 -7.45
CA ASP A 470 -3.19 11.21 -7.86
C ASP A 470 -2.26 10.11 -7.33
N GLY A 471 -2.81 9.22 -6.51
CA GLY A 471 -2.07 8.11 -5.92
C GLY A 471 -1.91 6.96 -6.90
N LEU A 472 -1.46 5.82 -6.39
CA LEU A 472 -1.32 4.57 -7.11
C LEU A 472 -1.78 3.39 -6.25
N ASP A 473 -2.04 2.25 -6.87
CA ASP A 473 -2.25 0.96 -6.20
C ASP A 473 -1.15 -0.04 -6.62
N PRO A 474 -0.06 -0.14 -5.84
CA PRO A 474 1.12 -0.92 -6.19
C PRO A 474 0.93 -2.41 -5.93
N ARG A 475 -0.28 -2.84 -5.54
CA ARG A 475 -0.60 -4.25 -5.31
C ARG A 475 -0.79 -4.97 -6.63
N ALA A 476 -0.28 -6.19 -6.69
CA ALA A 476 -0.57 -7.06 -7.82
C ALA A 476 -2.07 -7.43 -7.85
N GLN A 477 -2.58 -7.76 -9.03
CA GLN A 477 -3.94 -8.25 -9.23
C GLN A 477 -4.10 -9.62 -8.56
N SER A 478 -5.27 -9.86 -7.95
CA SER A 478 -5.55 -11.03 -7.08
C SER A 478 -5.37 -12.42 -7.72
N GLY A 479 -5.21 -12.51 -9.04
CA GLY A 479 -5.02 -13.76 -9.78
C GLY A 479 -3.58 -14.23 -9.96
N GLY A 480 -2.57 -13.45 -9.56
CA GLY A 480 -1.15 -13.75 -9.79
C GLY A 480 -0.54 -14.66 -8.73
N THR A 481 -0.82 -15.96 -8.75
CA THR A 481 -0.17 -16.92 -7.82
C THR A 481 1.27 -17.22 -8.25
N VAL A 482 2.21 -17.09 -7.32
CA VAL A 482 3.62 -17.46 -7.51
C VAL A 482 3.78 -18.98 -7.42
N ASN A 483 4.46 -19.58 -8.40
CA ASN A 483 4.76 -21.01 -8.39
C ASN A 483 5.77 -21.34 -7.27
N ASP A 484 5.57 -22.46 -6.58
CA ASP A 484 6.46 -22.98 -5.52
C ASP A 484 7.95 -23.03 -5.91
N TYR A 485 8.25 -23.19 -7.21
CA TYR A 485 9.62 -23.17 -7.73
C TYR A 485 10.36 -21.84 -7.49
N TYR A 486 9.65 -20.72 -7.36
CA TYR A 486 10.23 -19.40 -7.10
C TYR A 486 10.16 -18.99 -5.63
N LEU A 487 9.60 -19.85 -4.77
CA LEU A 487 9.57 -19.58 -3.35
C LEU A 487 10.96 -19.86 -2.75
N PRO A 488 11.45 -18.99 -1.86
CA PRO A 488 12.68 -19.25 -1.12
C PRO A 488 12.62 -20.60 -0.40
N SER A 489 13.74 -21.34 -0.40
CA SER A 489 13.79 -22.72 0.13
C SER A 489 14.79 -22.92 1.26
N ASP A 490 15.65 -21.93 1.52
CA ASP A 490 16.74 -21.98 2.51
C ASP A 490 16.40 -21.32 3.86
N GLY A 491 15.22 -20.69 3.96
CA GLY A 491 14.71 -20.05 5.17
C GLY A 491 15.24 -18.64 5.43
N ARG A 492 16.06 -18.07 4.53
CA ARG A 492 16.54 -16.67 4.64
C ARG A 492 15.47 -15.64 4.28
N LEU A 493 14.50 -16.06 3.47
CA LEU A 493 13.38 -15.26 2.99
C LEU A 493 12.08 -16.02 3.23
N GLU A 494 10.98 -15.29 3.37
CA GLU A 494 9.65 -15.84 3.61
C GLU A 494 8.98 -16.24 2.29
N PRO A 495 8.27 -17.38 2.21
CA PRO A 495 7.50 -17.70 1.02
C PRO A 495 6.32 -16.73 0.82
N ALA A 496 6.28 -16.03 -0.31
CA ALA A 496 5.17 -15.16 -0.70
C ALA A 496 4.45 -15.70 -1.94
N THR A 497 3.14 -15.95 -1.85
CA THR A 497 2.34 -16.51 -2.95
C THR A 497 1.81 -15.46 -3.94
N PHE A 498 2.20 -14.20 -3.77
CA PHE A 498 1.81 -13.07 -4.61
C PHE A 498 3.03 -12.40 -5.22
N HIS A 499 2.85 -11.68 -6.33
CA HIS A 499 3.92 -10.97 -7.03
C HIS A 499 4.28 -9.63 -6.37
N GLY A 500 5.57 -9.31 -6.32
CA GLY A 500 6.06 -8.03 -5.81
C GLY A 500 6.00 -7.90 -4.29
N ALA A 501 6.12 -6.68 -3.81
CA ALA A 501 6.28 -6.34 -2.39
C ALA A 501 4.97 -6.33 -1.58
N LEU A 502 3.81 -6.39 -2.23
CA LEU A 502 2.51 -6.12 -1.61
C LEU A 502 1.48 -7.19 -1.93
N GLU A 503 0.80 -7.66 -0.90
CA GLU A 503 -0.22 -8.70 -1.02
C GLU A 503 -1.51 -8.15 -1.65
N PRO A 504 -2.04 -8.79 -2.72
CA PRO A 504 -3.30 -8.42 -3.33
C PRO A 504 -4.47 -8.46 -2.34
N GLY A 505 -5.26 -7.38 -2.28
CA GLY A 505 -6.42 -7.28 -1.39
C GLY A 505 -6.09 -7.09 0.09
N ALA A 506 -4.80 -7.05 0.48
CA ALA A 506 -4.39 -6.60 1.80
C ALA A 506 -4.17 -5.08 1.81
N THR A 507 -4.26 -4.48 2.99
CA THR A 507 -3.78 -3.10 3.21
C THR A 507 -2.24 -3.11 3.12
N PRO A 508 -1.60 -2.25 2.30
CA PRO A 508 -0.14 -2.17 2.26
C PRO A 508 0.45 -1.96 3.65
N TRP A 509 1.55 -2.65 3.96
CA TRP A 509 2.14 -2.71 5.31
C TRP A 509 2.64 -1.36 5.84
N PHE A 510 2.77 -0.35 4.97
CA PHE A 510 3.11 1.03 5.33
C PHE A 510 1.90 1.98 5.41
N ALA A 511 0.74 1.59 4.88
CA ALA A 511 -0.39 2.51 4.66
C ALA A 511 -0.94 3.14 5.95
N SER A 512 -0.74 2.49 7.10
CA SER A 512 -1.23 2.94 8.39
C SER A 512 -0.26 3.81 9.19
N TRP A 513 0.91 4.16 8.67
CA TRP A 513 1.89 4.90 9.48
C TRP A 513 2.81 5.81 8.69
N SER A 514 2.95 5.54 7.41
CA SER A 514 3.91 6.23 6.56
C SER A 514 3.43 7.63 6.16
N TYR A 515 4.40 8.49 5.89
CA TYR A 515 4.25 9.79 5.26
C TYR A 515 3.60 9.70 3.89
N LEU A 516 4.10 8.84 3.02
CA LEU A 516 3.62 8.66 1.66
C LEU A 516 2.14 8.32 1.63
N ALA A 517 1.68 7.43 2.49
CA ALA A 517 0.26 7.11 2.62
C ALA A 517 -0.56 8.33 3.08
N GLN A 518 -0.06 9.09 4.04
CA GLN A 518 -0.70 10.34 4.49
C GLN A 518 -0.73 11.43 3.41
N GLN A 519 0.26 11.44 2.52
CA GLN A 519 0.31 12.32 1.35
C GLN A 519 -0.61 11.85 0.22
N GLY A 520 -1.28 10.71 0.36
CA GLY A 520 -2.18 10.17 -0.65
C GLY A 520 -1.50 9.33 -1.73
N LEU A 521 -0.27 8.85 -1.50
CA LEU A 521 0.41 7.94 -2.44
C LEU A 521 -0.41 6.68 -2.70
N ILE A 522 -0.94 6.08 -1.64
CA ILE A 522 -1.75 4.88 -1.77
C ILE A 522 -3.19 5.32 -1.90
N GLU A 523 -3.80 4.97 -3.03
CA GLU A 523 -5.24 4.91 -3.12
C GLU A 523 -5.68 3.80 -2.17
N THR A 524 -5.85 4.11 -0.89
CA THR A 524 -6.74 3.32 -0.06
C THR A 524 -8.07 3.42 -0.77
N GLU A 525 -8.54 2.32 -1.37
CA GLU A 525 -9.87 2.20 -1.95
C GLU A 525 -10.78 3.11 -1.15
N ASN A 526 -11.29 4.14 -1.83
CA ASN A 526 -11.84 5.36 -1.27
C ASN A 526 -12.20 5.26 0.22
N ALA A 527 -11.90 6.31 0.99
CA ALA A 527 -12.61 6.61 2.24
C ALA A 527 -14.15 6.77 2.07
N ASP A 528 -14.72 6.27 0.98
CA ASP A 528 -16.11 6.26 0.56
C ASP A 528 -16.63 4.81 0.34
N GLU A 529 -15.81 3.74 0.48
CA GLU A 529 -16.29 2.35 0.60
C GLU A 529 -16.29 1.90 2.06
N GLY A 530 -17.30 2.38 2.79
CA GLY A 530 -17.50 2.07 4.20
C GLY A 530 -18.34 3.10 4.93
N GLU A 531 -18.52 4.27 4.31
CA GLU A 531 -19.46 5.31 4.74
C GLU A 531 -20.86 4.97 4.25
N GLY A 532 -21.80 4.88 5.18
CA GLY A 532 -23.20 4.58 4.91
C GLY A 532 -23.98 4.47 6.20
N CYS A 533 -25.30 4.28 6.12
CA CYS A 533 -26.09 4.22 7.34
C CYS A 533 -25.80 2.94 8.14
N THR A 534 -25.21 3.09 9.33
CA THR A 534 -24.82 1.96 10.20
C THR A 534 -25.95 1.50 11.14
N TYR A 535 -27.03 2.26 11.23
CA TYR A 535 -28.15 1.93 12.11
C TYR A 535 -29.06 0.89 11.47
N ALA A 536 -29.04 -0.34 11.98
CA ALA A 536 -29.89 -1.43 11.51
C ALA A 536 -31.40 -1.14 11.54
N SER A 537 -31.83 -0.07 12.25
CA SER A 537 -33.21 0.40 12.29
C SER A 537 -33.55 1.46 11.24
N ALA A 538 -32.62 1.86 10.38
CA ALA A 538 -32.86 2.81 9.30
C ALA A 538 -33.35 2.11 8.03
N CYS A 539 -34.10 2.84 7.22
CA CYS A 539 -34.66 2.38 5.96
C CYS A 539 -33.60 2.19 4.87
N ASN A 540 -32.51 2.95 4.92
CA ASN A 540 -31.36 2.84 4.04
C ASN A 540 -30.14 2.21 4.74
N TYR A 541 -30.38 1.34 5.73
CA TYR A 541 -29.30 0.59 6.39
C TYR A 541 -28.42 -0.13 5.38
N ASP A 542 -27.10 0.07 5.49
CA ASP A 542 -26.10 -0.62 4.71
C ASP A 542 -25.32 -1.60 5.59
N ALA A 543 -25.40 -2.89 5.26
CA ALA A 543 -24.71 -3.95 5.99
C ALA A 543 -23.20 -4.01 5.71
N ALA A 544 -22.71 -3.31 4.68
CA ALA A 544 -21.29 -3.18 4.35
C ALA A 544 -20.65 -1.93 4.98
N ALA A 545 -21.45 -0.97 5.47
CA ALA A 545 -20.94 0.23 6.10
C ALA A 545 -20.21 -0.07 7.43
N THR A 546 -19.03 0.54 7.60
CA THR A 546 -18.18 0.44 8.80
C THR A 546 -18.12 1.77 9.58
N ALA A 547 -18.59 2.88 8.99
CA ALA A 547 -18.71 4.19 9.60
C ALA A 547 -20.01 4.90 9.17
N ASP A 548 -20.63 5.67 10.09
CA ASP A 548 -21.88 6.39 9.81
C ASP A 548 -21.62 7.73 9.13
N ASP A 549 -22.19 7.93 7.95
CA ASP A 549 -22.04 9.13 7.11
C ASP A 549 -23.13 10.19 7.36
N GLY A 550 -24.02 9.94 8.34
CA GLY A 550 -25.18 10.77 8.62
C GLY A 550 -26.31 10.65 7.59
N SER A 551 -26.25 9.72 6.65
CA SER A 551 -27.28 9.50 5.63
C SER A 551 -28.50 8.73 6.15
N CYS A 552 -28.49 8.23 7.39
CA CYS A 552 -29.58 7.43 7.94
C CYS A 552 -30.96 8.08 7.87
N GLU A 553 -31.88 7.39 7.22
CA GLU A 553 -33.25 7.80 6.96
C GLU A 553 -34.22 6.79 7.59
N PHE A 554 -35.27 7.26 8.27
CA PHE A 554 -36.14 6.41 9.09
C PHE A 554 -37.62 6.45 8.69
N THR A 555 -37.98 7.14 7.60
CA THR A 555 -39.38 7.41 7.23
C THR A 555 -39.80 6.77 5.92
N SER A 556 -38.90 6.48 4.98
CA SER A 556 -39.25 5.95 3.66
C SER A 556 -39.83 4.53 3.68
N CYS A 557 -39.57 3.79 4.75
CA CYS A 557 -40.02 2.42 4.97
C CYS A 557 -40.92 2.29 6.22
N ALA A 558 -41.40 3.43 6.75
CA ALA A 558 -42.28 3.49 7.91
C ALA A 558 -43.75 3.44 7.46
N GLY A 559 -44.55 2.64 8.16
CA GLY A 559 -45.98 2.45 7.88
C GLY A 559 -46.57 1.41 8.84
N CYS A 560 -47.84 1.04 8.67
CA CYS A 560 -48.44 0.06 9.55
C CYS A 560 -47.96 -1.37 9.23
N ILE A 561 -47.15 -1.96 10.10
CA ILE A 561 -46.57 -3.31 9.90
C ILE A 561 -47.48 -4.46 10.36
N TYR A 562 -48.60 -4.16 11.03
CA TYR A 562 -49.47 -5.20 11.57
C TYR A 562 -50.52 -5.65 10.56
N ASN A 563 -50.46 -6.92 10.18
CA ASN A 563 -51.40 -7.54 9.23
C ASN A 563 -52.88 -7.55 9.68
N TRP A 564 -53.17 -7.22 10.94
CA TRP A 564 -54.53 -7.06 11.45
C TRP A 564 -55.11 -5.66 11.23
N ALA A 565 -54.29 -4.67 10.86
CA ALA A 565 -54.75 -3.29 10.69
C ALA A 565 -55.39 -3.07 9.32
N CYS A 566 -56.36 -2.15 9.26
CA CYS A 566 -57.06 -1.79 8.03
C CYS A 566 -56.15 -1.08 7.02
N ASN A 567 -55.17 -0.32 7.51
CA ASN A 567 -54.15 0.37 6.72
C ASN A 567 -52.80 -0.37 6.71
N TYR A 568 -52.82 -1.71 6.86
CA TYR A 568 -51.61 -2.53 6.77
C TYR A 568 -50.84 -2.25 5.47
N ASP A 569 -49.57 -1.91 5.61
CA ASP A 569 -48.63 -1.70 4.50
C ASP A 569 -47.62 -2.85 4.47
N ALA A 570 -47.75 -3.70 3.45
CA ALA A 570 -46.86 -4.84 3.27
C ALA A 570 -45.42 -4.45 2.87
N SER A 571 -45.19 -3.18 2.50
CA SER A 571 -43.86 -2.64 2.18
C SER A 571 -43.17 -1.96 3.37
N ALA A 572 -43.90 -1.70 4.45
CA ALA A 572 -43.34 -1.12 5.66
C ALA A 572 -42.55 -2.15 6.47
N VAL A 573 -41.40 -1.73 7.00
CA VAL A 573 -40.58 -2.53 7.93
C VAL A 573 -40.46 -1.89 9.33
N LEU A 574 -40.90 -0.64 9.47
CA LEU A 574 -40.96 0.09 10.74
C LEU A 574 -42.40 0.55 11.02
N ASP A 575 -42.87 0.33 12.25
CA ASP A 575 -44.19 0.81 12.71
C ASP A 575 -44.15 2.32 12.97
N ASP A 576 -44.97 3.08 12.24
CA ASP A 576 -45.09 4.54 12.41
C ASP A 576 -46.18 4.94 13.43
N GLY A 577 -46.87 3.96 14.03
CA GLY A 577 -47.95 4.17 14.98
C GLY A 577 -49.28 4.61 14.34
N THR A 578 -49.42 4.54 13.02
CA THR A 578 -50.64 4.90 12.30
C THR A 578 -51.63 3.75 12.13
N CYS A 579 -51.31 2.55 12.62
CA CYS A 579 -52.17 1.37 12.50
C CYS A 579 -53.58 1.60 13.04
N GLU A 580 -54.58 1.45 12.17
CA GLU A 580 -55.99 1.70 12.48
C GLU A 580 -56.86 0.48 12.20
N ARG A 581 -58.05 0.48 12.80
CA ARG A 581 -58.91 -0.72 12.89
C ARG A 581 -60.37 -0.47 12.51
N GLU A 582 -60.72 0.77 12.17
CA GLU A 582 -62.13 1.17 12.07
C GLU A 582 -62.62 1.21 10.62
N THR A 583 -61.78 1.57 9.65
CA THR A 583 -62.25 1.83 8.28
C THR A 583 -62.66 0.58 7.49
N CYS A 584 -62.22 -0.60 7.89
CA CYS A 584 -62.54 -1.88 7.27
C CYS A 584 -63.46 -2.77 8.12
N GLY A 585 -64.01 -2.21 9.22
CA GLY A 585 -64.94 -2.87 10.12
C GLY A 585 -66.38 -2.82 9.62
N GLY A 586 -67.06 -3.95 9.66
CA GLY A 586 -68.49 -4.08 9.34
C GLY A 586 -68.94 -5.54 9.44
N CYS A 587 -70.22 -5.83 9.19
CA CYS A 587 -70.72 -7.19 9.31
C CYS A 587 -70.17 -8.10 8.20
N THR A 588 -69.36 -9.11 8.56
CA THR A 588 -68.72 -10.02 7.58
C THR A 588 -69.50 -11.31 7.31
N PHE A 589 -70.60 -11.55 8.02
CA PHE A 589 -71.38 -12.78 7.89
C PHE A 589 -72.37 -12.69 6.73
N VAL A 590 -72.14 -13.48 5.68
CA VAL A 590 -72.94 -13.46 4.43
C VAL A 590 -74.44 -13.73 4.61
N LEU A 591 -74.81 -14.32 5.75
CA LEU A 591 -76.20 -14.65 6.10
C LEU A 591 -76.86 -13.58 6.98
N ALA A 592 -76.15 -12.51 7.35
CA ALA A 592 -76.71 -11.41 8.12
C ALA A 592 -77.46 -10.43 7.20
N CYS A 593 -78.50 -9.80 7.75
CA CYS A 593 -79.33 -8.84 7.02
C CYS A 593 -78.56 -7.58 6.61
N ASN A 594 -77.56 -7.19 7.40
CA ASN A 594 -76.69 -6.04 7.13
C ASN A 594 -75.27 -6.47 6.74
N TYR A 595 -75.11 -7.64 6.09
CA TYR A 595 -73.83 -8.06 5.53
C TYR A 595 -73.22 -6.95 4.67
N ASP A 596 -72.00 -6.55 5.00
CA ASP A 596 -71.22 -5.58 4.24
C ASP A 596 -70.14 -6.32 3.43
N PRO A 597 -70.29 -6.42 2.10
CA PRO A 597 -69.30 -7.09 1.26
C PRO A 597 -67.96 -6.35 1.19
N THR A 598 -67.85 -5.13 1.71
CA THR A 598 -66.61 -4.34 1.77
C THR A 598 -65.87 -4.48 3.11
N ALA A 599 -66.53 -5.02 4.14
CA ALA A 599 -65.90 -5.26 5.43
C ALA A 599 -64.96 -6.47 5.34
N THR A 600 -63.74 -6.30 5.83
CA THR A 600 -62.75 -7.39 5.95
C THR A 600 -62.59 -7.87 7.39
N GLN A 601 -63.16 -7.12 8.36
CA GLN A 601 -63.15 -7.46 9.77
C GLN A 601 -64.55 -7.30 10.38
N ASP A 602 -64.98 -8.30 11.16
CA ASP A 602 -66.26 -8.25 11.86
C ASP A 602 -66.21 -7.29 13.05
N ASP A 603 -67.07 -6.27 13.05
CA ASP A 603 -67.17 -5.29 14.13
C ASP A 603 -68.27 -5.63 15.15
N GLY A 604 -68.94 -6.79 14.98
CA GLY A 604 -70.05 -7.23 15.81
C GLY A 604 -71.39 -6.56 15.48
N SER A 605 -71.50 -5.82 14.36
CA SER A 605 -72.73 -5.12 13.95
C SER A 605 -73.78 -6.03 13.29
N CYS A 606 -73.52 -7.32 13.07
CA CYS A 606 -74.42 -8.22 12.34
C CYS A 606 -75.82 -8.39 12.98
N THR A 607 -76.86 -8.30 12.15
CA THR A 607 -78.27 -8.43 12.50
C THR A 607 -78.94 -9.53 11.67
N TYR A 608 -79.94 -10.23 12.25
CA TYR A 608 -80.58 -11.39 11.61
C TYR A 608 -82.11 -11.39 11.64
N GLU A 609 -82.73 -10.41 12.31
CA GLU A 609 -84.19 -10.41 12.54
C GLU A 609 -84.95 -9.59 11.50
N GLU A 610 -84.31 -8.59 10.88
CA GLU A 610 -85.01 -7.58 10.06
C GLU A 610 -85.36 -8.05 8.64
N CYS A 611 -84.74 -9.14 8.16
CA CYS A 611 -84.92 -9.68 6.81
C CYS A 611 -85.55 -11.09 6.79
N GLN A 612 -86.25 -11.47 7.87
CA GLN A 612 -86.97 -12.73 7.98
C GLN A 612 -88.37 -12.67 7.35
N GLY A 613 -88.79 -13.77 6.71
CA GLY A 613 -90.14 -13.94 6.15
C GLY A 613 -90.18 -15.08 5.12
N CYS A 614 -91.36 -15.42 4.60
CA CYS A 614 -91.47 -16.51 3.63
C CYS A 614 -90.68 -16.21 2.33
N THR A 615 -89.71 -17.06 2.01
CA THR A 615 -88.81 -16.89 0.82
C THR A 615 -89.27 -17.67 -0.42
N PHE A 616 -90.31 -18.50 -0.30
CA PHE A 616 -90.74 -19.38 -1.38
C PHE A 616 -91.73 -18.69 -2.32
N PRO A 617 -91.39 -18.40 -3.60
CA PRO A 617 -92.26 -17.64 -4.51
C PRO A 617 -93.60 -18.30 -4.84
N GLY A 618 -93.70 -19.62 -4.63
CA GLY A 618 -94.92 -20.39 -4.82
C GLY A 618 -95.89 -20.35 -3.63
N SER A 619 -95.50 -19.73 -2.51
CA SER A 619 -96.35 -19.61 -1.33
C SER A 619 -97.27 -18.39 -1.42
N THR A 620 -98.46 -18.48 -0.83
CA THR A 620 -99.43 -17.38 -0.81
C THR A 620 -98.94 -16.16 -0.04
N ASN A 621 -98.01 -16.34 0.91
CA ASN A 621 -97.43 -15.30 1.74
C ASN A 621 -95.96 -15.01 1.45
N TYR A 622 -95.48 -15.31 0.24
CA TYR A 622 -94.13 -14.96 -0.22
C TYR A 622 -93.81 -13.47 0.02
N ASN A 623 -92.69 -13.21 0.70
CA ASN A 623 -92.13 -11.88 0.89
C ASN A 623 -90.85 -11.73 0.03
N PRO A 624 -90.88 -10.95 -1.06
CA PRO A 624 -89.71 -10.76 -1.91
C PRO A 624 -88.57 -9.98 -1.24
N SER A 625 -88.81 -9.33 -0.10
CA SER A 625 -87.78 -8.65 0.69
C SER A 625 -87.19 -9.52 1.80
N ALA A 626 -87.71 -10.73 2.01
CA ALA A 626 -87.13 -11.68 2.96
C ALA A 626 -85.92 -12.37 2.33
N LEU A 627 -84.81 -12.40 3.07
CA LEU A 627 -83.58 -13.12 2.69
C LEU A 627 -83.44 -14.43 3.48
N ILE A 628 -84.15 -14.55 4.60
CA ILE A 628 -84.11 -15.70 5.50
C ILE A 628 -85.53 -16.23 5.69
N ASP A 629 -85.73 -17.51 5.39
CA ASP A 629 -87.02 -18.17 5.59
C ASP A 629 -87.32 -18.37 7.08
N ASP A 630 -88.42 -17.81 7.56
CA ASP A 630 -88.87 -17.95 8.94
C ASP A 630 -89.83 -19.13 9.15
N GLY A 631 -90.00 -19.97 8.13
CA GLY A 631 -90.92 -21.11 8.14
C GLY A 631 -92.39 -20.71 8.03
N SER A 632 -92.70 -19.44 7.74
CA SER A 632 -94.09 -18.99 7.61
C SER A 632 -94.77 -19.40 6.30
N CYS A 633 -94.04 -19.94 5.31
CA CYS A 633 -94.55 -20.22 3.97
C CYS A 633 -95.79 -21.12 3.89
N GLU A 634 -96.86 -20.64 3.23
CA GLU A 634 -98.13 -21.34 3.00
C GLU A 634 -98.26 -21.84 1.55
N ILE A 635 -98.37 -23.16 1.31
CA ILE A 635 -98.44 -23.77 -0.05
C ILE A 635 -99.80 -24.49 -0.27
N GLU A 636 -100.50 -24.22 -1.40
CA GLU A 636 -101.65 -25.01 -1.86
C GLU A 636 -101.21 -26.18 -2.78
N VAL A 637 -101.66 -27.41 -2.48
CA VAL A 637 -101.18 -28.64 -3.13
C VAL A 637 -102.03 -29.00 -4.35
N ALA A 638 -101.45 -28.94 -5.55
CA ALA A 638 -101.98 -29.58 -6.76
C ALA A 638 -101.03 -30.69 -7.25
N GLU A 639 -101.62 -31.86 -7.51
CA GLU A 639 -100.99 -33.19 -7.65
C GLU A 639 -100.12 -33.40 -8.91
N THR A 640 -98.89 -32.88 -8.96
CA THR A 640 -97.84 -33.45 -9.83
C THR A 640 -96.49 -33.40 -9.13
N CYS A 641 -95.93 -34.56 -8.79
CA CYS A 641 -94.58 -34.66 -8.26
C CYS A 641 -93.58 -34.46 -9.41
N TYR A 642 -92.97 -33.28 -9.50
CA TYR A 642 -92.11 -32.88 -10.63
C TYR A 642 -90.90 -33.79 -10.89
N GLY A 643 -90.53 -34.68 -9.95
CA GLY A 643 -89.39 -35.60 -10.09
C GLY A 643 -89.75 -37.02 -10.54
N ASP A 644 -91.03 -37.33 -10.77
CA ASP A 644 -91.47 -38.64 -11.26
C ASP A 644 -91.35 -38.64 -12.79
N LEU A 645 -90.19 -39.06 -13.27
CA LEU A 645 -89.82 -38.99 -14.68
C LEU A 645 -90.36 -40.18 -15.47
N ASN A 646 -90.64 -41.30 -14.80
CA ASN A 646 -91.19 -42.49 -15.43
C ASN A 646 -92.73 -42.56 -15.33
N GLY A 647 -93.35 -41.69 -14.53
CA GLY A 647 -94.79 -41.51 -14.40
C GLY A 647 -95.48 -42.57 -13.54
N ASP A 648 -94.78 -43.21 -12.59
CA ASP A 648 -95.32 -44.26 -11.72
C ASP A 648 -95.95 -43.74 -10.41
N GLY A 649 -95.91 -42.43 -10.19
CA GLY A 649 -96.47 -41.72 -9.05
C GLY A 649 -95.52 -41.60 -7.85
N VAL A 650 -94.25 -42.02 -7.96
CA VAL A 650 -93.26 -41.94 -6.88
C VAL A 650 -91.86 -41.60 -7.41
N VAL A 651 -91.24 -40.55 -6.88
CA VAL A 651 -89.81 -40.26 -7.18
C VAL A 651 -88.94 -41.31 -6.51
N SER A 652 -88.34 -42.18 -7.31
CA SER A 652 -87.55 -43.30 -6.86
C SER A 652 -86.19 -43.36 -7.56
N THR A 653 -85.36 -44.34 -7.19
CA THR A 653 -84.08 -44.57 -7.86
C THR A 653 -84.25 -44.89 -9.35
N LEU A 654 -85.43 -45.35 -9.78
CA LEU A 654 -85.72 -45.61 -11.18
C LEU A 654 -85.82 -44.31 -11.98
N ASP A 655 -86.44 -43.26 -11.44
CA ASP A 655 -86.51 -41.94 -12.08
C ASP A 655 -85.13 -41.31 -12.24
N LEU A 656 -84.27 -41.48 -11.24
CA LEU A 656 -82.89 -41.03 -11.32
C LEU A 656 -82.10 -41.80 -12.38
N LEU A 657 -82.33 -43.10 -12.50
CA LEU A 657 -81.70 -43.91 -13.55
C LEU A 657 -82.21 -43.54 -14.94
N ASP A 658 -83.49 -43.24 -15.08
CA ASP A 658 -84.07 -42.77 -16.35
C ASP A 658 -83.47 -41.43 -16.75
N PHE A 659 -83.34 -40.48 -15.82
CA PHE A 659 -82.62 -39.23 -16.08
C PHE A 659 -81.17 -39.49 -16.51
N LEU A 660 -80.43 -40.29 -15.74
CA LEU A 660 -79.01 -40.57 -16.02
C LEU A 660 -78.82 -41.33 -17.35
N SER A 661 -79.81 -42.08 -17.80
CA SER A 661 -79.74 -42.81 -19.07
C SER A 661 -79.70 -41.88 -20.28
N VAL A 662 -80.34 -40.70 -20.19
CA VAL A 662 -80.35 -39.68 -21.24
C VAL A 662 -79.42 -38.51 -20.92
N TYR A 663 -78.88 -38.45 -19.70
CA TYR A 663 -77.98 -37.40 -19.23
C TYR A 663 -76.71 -37.35 -20.07
N GLY A 664 -76.46 -36.19 -20.69
CA GLY A 664 -75.33 -35.98 -21.59
C GLY A 664 -75.59 -36.33 -23.05
N SER A 665 -76.82 -36.75 -23.41
CA SER A 665 -77.23 -36.85 -24.80
C SER A 665 -77.30 -35.45 -25.42
N ALA A 666 -76.60 -35.24 -26.53
CA ALA A 666 -76.75 -34.01 -27.31
C ALA A 666 -78.10 -34.06 -28.04
N CYS A 667 -78.98 -33.11 -27.76
CA CYS A 667 -80.17 -32.89 -28.56
C CYS A 667 -79.73 -32.20 -29.85
N GLU A 668 -79.88 -32.86 -31.00
CA GLU A 668 -79.92 -32.15 -32.28
C GLU A 668 -81.31 -31.53 -32.41
N ASP A 669 -81.37 -30.24 -32.74
CA ASP A 669 -82.60 -29.45 -32.83
C ASP A 669 -83.71 -30.09 -33.70
#